data_AF-A0A3D4CAQ3-F1
#
_entry.id   AF-A0A3D4CAQ3-F1
#
_cell.length_a   1.000
_cell.length_b   1.000
_cell.length_c   1.000
_cell.angle_alpha   90.00
_cell.angle_beta   90.00
_cell.angle_gamma   90.00
#
_symmetry.space_group_name_H-M   'P 1'
#
loop_
_entity.id
_entity.type
_entity.pdbx_description
1 polymer ?
#
loop_
_entity_poly.entity_id
_entity_poly.type
_entity_poly.pdbx_seq_one_letter_code
_entity_poly.pdbx_strand_id
1 'polypeptide(L)'
;MRTKMKKNKLKKDNLLTIDKLYFALSFLLIAVAFLVIVLSRGKAFDNLFWHGKSLGFYPDLFESVIHARTRNPYKLDAIYPAFAYCLIYFFNFFIPGTYKNNFDDLQKLCDQSETFVIAHIFYAMITLALAYFIIKSFGETKYKGKYALVLIFFTSSPYIFLIERGNTVIITILFLFVYVLFYNSENKVLRELALICLACAAAMKLYPALFGLLLLSDKKYKEAVRAVIYGIVLLVVPFFFMGGVGQIPQMLKNSLTLNNNTLSGSTGFGYGFKVNATSSIGSIFDWLFAKNYTVYIKMLVYFFVVLLLVGSLFIKKKWKRIAAISLVVILMPDFSFIYNVIYLIIPLIFFIKDVKGKKITFLNTIYMLCFVGAFAPLPYGDIFRSVGGYNNMNVGTMISSLSLILLALFLTGEGVYKMFKQSKKIIVCGTLVFALIFGAVPYVLADNSEPEIQTIKSVWQLNDSEKSQVSDMYNFVKDDVKKDDEVLCFPKVDSLSDFDKLNNHLWYSSVEAKDSITATRVFKKHMPKYVVLDLSNYSNYMQLIKSKDITDTQYDSLMSMQNGILKFLNKYDYKVVKYVKTENNRYIALWENGDSVSKDEENFWNDGGDGTREKPYIISSSESLVEFSDVTNCGKTFEDEFVALSNNIDMSDVEKFTPISRFDTIGMFKGVFDGNGNTISNLNMKYSMTTKANDASNIAFINNLYGTLTNLKIENSIFTGYNAAVFVRTSNRDKTAIVNCVSSGNNVKATNRAGIFGDKYGAVIVNGISYNDTVSGVKNEGFIGVKNASADIRNCYTTTSDSRNYATSVSIDYINSQAIVSTLNESATTFKTYQFETNKKAKKLKKKYKIAEYNQWQIKDGKLDFVK
;
A
#
# COMPACT_ATOMS: atom_id res chain seq x y z
N MET A 1 16.24 -45.38 -57.59
CA MET A 1 15.06 -44.76 -56.92
C MET A 1 15.06 -44.87 -55.38
N ARG A 2 15.39 -46.02 -54.76
CA ARG A 2 15.40 -46.21 -53.28
C ARG A 2 16.32 -45.25 -52.50
N THR A 3 17.44 -44.82 -53.06
CA THR A 3 18.38 -43.86 -52.45
C THR A 3 17.90 -42.40 -52.50
N LYS A 4 17.19 -42.00 -53.56
CA LYS A 4 16.55 -40.67 -53.68
C LYS A 4 15.34 -40.56 -52.73
N MET A 5 14.58 -41.64 -52.53
CA MET A 5 13.52 -41.72 -51.53
C MET A 5 14.05 -41.67 -50.07
N LYS A 6 15.19 -42.31 -49.76
CA LYS A 6 15.84 -42.18 -48.43
C LYS A 6 16.36 -40.76 -48.17
N LYS A 7 16.98 -40.09 -49.16
CA LYS A 7 17.43 -38.69 -49.03
C LYS A 7 16.26 -37.70 -48.85
N ASN A 8 15.12 -37.91 -49.50
CA ASN A 8 13.92 -37.09 -49.31
C ASN A 8 13.20 -37.37 -47.97
N LYS A 9 13.31 -38.57 -47.41
CA LYS A 9 12.81 -38.88 -46.05
C LYS A 9 13.68 -38.21 -44.97
N LEU A 10 15.01 -38.30 -45.09
CA LEU A 10 15.97 -37.64 -44.20
C LEU A 10 15.87 -36.10 -44.19
N LYS A 11 15.56 -35.46 -45.34
CA LYS A 11 15.29 -34.01 -45.37
C LYS A 11 13.97 -33.59 -44.71
N LYS A 12 12.99 -34.50 -44.58
CA LYS A 12 11.68 -34.23 -43.98
C LYS A 12 11.71 -34.35 -42.44
N ASP A 13 12.58 -35.20 -41.90
CA ASP A 13 12.69 -35.46 -40.45
C ASP A 13 13.46 -34.37 -39.68
N ASN A 14 14.31 -33.59 -40.37
CA ASN A 14 15.10 -32.49 -39.79
C ASN A 14 14.44 -31.10 -39.85
N LEU A 15 13.15 -31.00 -40.21
CA LEU A 15 12.47 -29.71 -40.14
C LEU A 15 12.25 -29.31 -38.68
N LEU A 16 12.71 -28.11 -38.29
CA LEU A 16 12.39 -27.49 -37.01
C LEU A 16 10.89 -27.13 -37.00
N THR A 17 10.14 -27.78 -36.11
CA THR A 17 8.70 -27.58 -35.95
C THR A 17 8.42 -26.76 -34.68
N ILE A 18 7.26 -26.12 -34.60
CA ILE A 18 6.91 -25.25 -33.46
C ILE A 18 6.95 -26.01 -32.13
N ASP A 19 6.47 -27.26 -32.09
CA ASP A 19 6.49 -28.06 -30.88
C ASP A 19 7.93 -28.40 -30.45
N LYS A 20 8.81 -28.79 -31.39
CA LYS A 20 10.23 -29.02 -31.09
C LYS A 20 10.92 -27.75 -30.57
N LEU A 21 10.61 -26.58 -31.16
CA LEU A 21 11.15 -25.29 -30.74
C LEU A 21 10.67 -24.90 -29.34
N TYR A 22 9.39 -25.12 -29.01
CA TYR A 22 8.85 -24.92 -27.65
C TYR A 22 9.66 -25.71 -26.61
N PHE A 23 9.87 -27.01 -26.85
CA PHE A 23 10.63 -27.85 -25.93
C PHE A 23 12.09 -27.42 -25.84
N ALA A 24 12.74 -27.13 -26.97
CA ALA A 24 14.13 -26.69 -26.99
C ALA A 24 14.34 -25.40 -26.18
N LEU A 25 13.49 -24.39 -26.37
CA LEU A 25 13.57 -23.13 -25.63
C LEU A 25 13.25 -23.33 -24.14
N SER A 26 12.23 -24.13 -23.82
CA SER A 26 11.88 -24.40 -22.43
C SER A 26 13.02 -25.11 -21.68
N PHE A 27 13.65 -26.11 -22.30
CA PHE A 27 14.80 -26.80 -21.72
C PHE A 27 16.04 -25.92 -21.63
N LEU A 28 16.26 -25.03 -22.61
CA LEU A 28 17.33 -24.04 -22.53
C LEU A 28 17.13 -23.13 -21.31
N LEU A 29 15.93 -22.61 -21.09
CA LEU A 29 15.63 -21.76 -19.94
C LEU A 29 15.74 -22.51 -18.61
N ILE A 30 15.32 -23.78 -18.55
CA ILE A 30 15.52 -24.63 -17.37
C ILE A 30 17.02 -24.82 -17.09
N ALA A 31 17.83 -25.10 -18.12
CA ALA A 31 19.27 -25.28 -17.97
C ALA A 31 19.96 -23.98 -17.52
N VAL A 32 19.56 -22.84 -18.09
CA VAL A 32 20.04 -21.52 -17.68
C VAL A 32 19.65 -21.22 -16.24
N ALA A 33 18.40 -21.50 -15.85
CA ALA A 33 17.94 -21.31 -14.47
C ALA A 33 18.75 -22.14 -13.48
N PHE A 34 18.98 -23.41 -13.80
CA PHE A 34 19.80 -24.31 -12.99
C PHE A 34 21.24 -23.78 -12.86
N LEU A 35 21.84 -23.34 -13.96
CA LEU A 35 23.19 -22.76 -13.96
C LEU A 35 23.25 -21.48 -13.11
N VAL A 36 22.26 -20.59 -13.21
CA VAL A 36 22.16 -19.38 -12.38
C VAL A 36 22.01 -19.74 -10.89
N ILE A 37 21.22 -20.75 -10.56
CA ILE A 37 21.06 -21.25 -9.18
C ILE A 37 22.39 -21.79 -8.64
N VAL A 38 23.10 -22.61 -9.42
CA VAL A 38 24.41 -23.16 -9.01
C VAL A 38 25.45 -22.04 -8.84
N LEU A 39 25.58 -21.14 -9.83
CA LEU A 39 26.55 -20.05 -9.79
C LEU A 39 26.27 -19.04 -8.67
N SER A 40 25.00 -18.84 -8.32
CA SER A 40 24.60 -17.99 -7.19
C SER A 40 24.68 -18.69 -5.82
N ARG A 41 25.12 -19.96 -5.78
CA ARG A 41 25.14 -20.80 -4.56
C ARG A 41 23.79 -20.86 -3.86
N GLY A 42 22.72 -20.99 -4.64
CA GLY A 42 21.35 -21.07 -4.15
C GLY A 42 20.68 -19.72 -3.91
N LYS A 43 21.39 -18.58 -3.89
CA LYS A 43 20.78 -17.27 -3.66
C LYS A 43 19.72 -16.90 -4.71
N ALA A 44 19.81 -17.43 -5.94
CA ALA A 44 18.78 -17.20 -6.94
C ALA A 44 17.44 -17.90 -6.61
N PHE A 45 17.44 -18.96 -5.78
CA PHE A 45 16.20 -19.59 -5.30
C PHE A 45 15.35 -18.62 -4.52
N ASP A 46 15.99 -17.63 -3.88
CA ASP A 46 15.26 -16.57 -3.22
C ASP A 46 14.21 -16.05 -4.22
N ASN A 47 14.58 -15.60 -5.41
CA ASN A 47 13.63 -15.00 -6.36
C ASN A 47 12.51 -15.92 -6.88
N LEU A 48 12.54 -17.23 -6.58
CA LEU A 48 11.46 -18.19 -6.86
C LEU A 48 10.53 -18.43 -5.68
N PHE A 49 10.95 -18.10 -4.46
CA PHE A 49 10.21 -18.27 -3.22
C PHE A 49 9.82 -16.93 -2.60
N TRP A 50 8.88 -16.97 -1.66
CA TRP A 50 8.43 -15.78 -0.95
C TRP A 50 9.51 -15.24 0.01
N HIS A 51 9.78 -13.91 -0.02
CA HIS A 51 10.78 -13.24 0.85
C HIS A 51 10.22 -12.48 2.05
N GLY A 52 8.90 -12.29 2.09
CA GLY A 52 8.28 -11.72 3.29
C GLY A 52 8.42 -12.68 4.47
N LYS A 53 8.14 -12.21 5.70
CA LYS A 53 7.99 -13.11 6.86
C LYS A 53 7.04 -14.26 6.49
N SER A 54 7.57 -15.45 6.28
CA SER A 54 6.77 -16.66 6.06
C SER A 54 6.44 -17.27 7.42
N LEU A 55 5.25 -17.86 7.52
CA LEU A 55 4.77 -18.52 8.73
C LEU A 55 5.27 -19.98 8.82
N GLY A 56 6.40 -20.32 8.16
CA GLY A 56 6.92 -21.69 8.02
C GLY A 56 6.57 -22.37 6.68
N PHE A 57 6.54 -23.71 6.64
CA PHE A 57 6.26 -24.52 5.43
C PHE A 57 4.77 -24.60 5.08
N TYR A 58 4.42 -24.62 3.79
CA TYR A 58 3.03 -24.72 3.27
C TYR A 58 2.02 -23.78 3.97
N PRO A 59 2.33 -22.49 4.13
CA PRO A 59 1.53 -21.58 4.96
C PRO A 59 0.07 -21.48 4.53
N ASP A 60 -0.24 -21.48 3.22
CA ASP A 60 -1.62 -21.36 2.74
C ASP A 60 -2.46 -22.62 3.07
N LEU A 61 -1.82 -23.80 3.10
CA LEU A 61 -2.49 -25.05 3.47
C LEU A 61 -2.82 -25.04 4.96
N PHE A 62 -1.83 -24.79 5.82
CA PHE A 62 -2.04 -24.91 7.27
C PHE A 62 -2.90 -23.79 7.84
N GLU A 63 -2.88 -22.59 7.24
CA GLU A 63 -3.86 -21.55 7.54
C GLU A 63 -5.29 -22.05 7.22
N SER A 64 -5.46 -22.70 6.06
CA SER A 64 -6.76 -23.30 5.69
C SER A 64 -7.17 -24.46 6.60
N VAL A 65 -6.21 -25.21 7.15
CA VAL A 65 -6.46 -26.27 8.15
C VAL A 65 -7.01 -25.65 9.44
N ILE A 66 -6.39 -24.59 9.95
CA ILE A 66 -6.89 -23.88 11.14
C ILE A 66 -8.30 -23.33 10.89
N HIS A 67 -8.53 -22.71 9.73
CA HIS A 67 -9.85 -22.25 9.34
C HIS A 67 -10.88 -23.38 9.34
N ALA A 68 -10.54 -24.53 8.75
CA ALA A 68 -11.44 -25.68 8.69
C ALA A 68 -11.73 -26.26 10.10
N ARG A 69 -10.77 -26.27 11.02
CA ARG A 69 -10.93 -26.81 12.39
C ARG A 69 -11.99 -26.09 13.22
N THR A 70 -12.23 -24.80 12.97
CA THR A 70 -13.24 -24.04 13.72
C THR A 70 -14.67 -24.45 13.38
N ARG A 71 -14.88 -25.15 12.26
CA ARG A 71 -16.20 -25.38 11.65
C ARG A 71 -17.01 -24.09 11.41
N ASN A 72 -16.36 -22.94 11.45
CA ASN A 72 -16.87 -21.65 11.01
C ASN A 72 -15.68 -20.78 10.56
N PRO A 73 -15.08 -21.12 9.41
CA PRO A 73 -13.82 -20.53 8.95
C PRO A 73 -13.95 -19.01 8.76
N TYR A 74 -15.14 -18.51 8.44
CA TYR A 74 -15.40 -17.12 8.07
C TYR A 74 -15.27 -16.12 9.22
N LYS A 75 -15.29 -16.59 10.48
CA LYS A 75 -14.93 -15.78 11.65
C LYS A 75 -13.44 -15.47 11.75
N LEU A 76 -12.61 -16.20 11.02
CA LEU A 76 -11.16 -16.01 10.91
C LEU A 76 -10.79 -15.43 9.54
N ASP A 77 -11.64 -14.59 8.96
CA ASP A 77 -11.40 -13.90 7.68
C ASP A 77 -11.15 -14.81 6.47
N ALA A 78 -11.53 -16.09 6.57
CA ALA A 78 -11.39 -17.07 5.51
C ALA A 78 -12.21 -16.70 4.25
N ILE A 79 -11.67 -17.02 3.06
CA ILE A 79 -12.18 -16.51 1.78
C ILE A 79 -12.73 -17.58 0.81
N TYR A 80 -12.45 -18.86 1.06
CA TYR A 80 -12.86 -19.92 0.12
C TYR A 80 -14.30 -20.37 0.36
N PRO A 81 -14.97 -20.94 -0.66
CA PRO A 81 -16.27 -21.55 -0.42
C PRO A 81 -16.17 -22.76 0.51
N ALA A 82 -17.25 -23.04 1.25
CA ALA A 82 -17.26 -24.01 2.34
C ALA A 82 -16.88 -25.43 1.90
N PHE A 83 -17.07 -25.77 0.63
CA PHE A 83 -16.61 -27.03 0.03
C PHE A 83 -15.11 -27.24 0.20
N ALA A 84 -14.30 -26.20 -0.02
CA ALA A 84 -12.86 -26.28 0.15
C ALA A 84 -12.49 -26.61 1.60
N TYR A 85 -13.14 -25.96 2.57
CA TYR A 85 -12.90 -26.22 3.99
C TYR A 85 -13.40 -27.60 4.42
N CYS A 86 -14.47 -28.13 3.83
CA CYS A 86 -14.89 -29.51 4.10
C CYS A 86 -13.83 -30.51 3.66
N LEU A 87 -13.26 -30.35 2.46
CA LEU A 87 -12.16 -31.21 2.00
C LEU A 87 -10.91 -31.08 2.88
N ILE A 88 -10.55 -29.86 3.27
CA ILE A 88 -9.39 -29.62 4.13
C ILE A 88 -9.63 -30.11 5.56
N TYR A 89 -10.88 -30.09 6.03
CA TYR A 89 -11.26 -30.69 7.31
C TYR A 89 -11.04 -32.21 7.31
N PHE A 90 -11.23 -32.90 6.19
CA PHE A 90 -10.84 -34.30 6.10
C PHE A 90 -9.32 -34.48 6.16
N PHE A 91 -8.56 -33.60 5.50
CA PHE A 91 -7.10 -33.62 5.59
C PHE A 91 -6.59 -33.46 7.03
N ASN A 92 -7.31 -32.70 7.86
CA ASN A 92 -6.97 -32.50 9.26
C ASN A 92 -6.85 -33.80 10.07
N PHE A 93 -7.58 -34.87 9.73
CA PHE A 93 -7.50 -36.14 10.46
C PHE A 93 -6.16 -36.87 10.30
N PHE A 94 -5.36 -36.49 9.31
CA PHE A 94 -4.01 -37.04 9.13
C PHE A 94 -2.94 -36.30 9.93
N ILE A 95 -3.26 -35.15 10.52
CA ILE A 95 -2.29 -34.29 11.22
C ILE A 95 -2.15 -34.76 12.67
N PRO A 96 -0.97 -35.26 13.10
CA PRO A 96 -0.75 -35.68 14.47
C PRO A 96 -0.61 -34.47 15.40
N GLY A 97 -1.07 -34.64 16.65
CA GLY A 97 -0.95 -33.64 17.72
C GLY A 97 -2.21 -32.82 17.99
N THR A 98 -2.22 -32.13 19.14
CA THR A 98 -3.29 -31.24 19.56
C THR A 98 -2.83 -29.79 19.43
N TYR A 99 -3.51 -29.03 18.56
CA TYR A 99 -3.22 -27.60 18.38
C TYR A 99 -4.49 -26.79 18.59
N LYS A 100 -4.30 -25.58 19.11
CA LYS A 100 -5.35 -24.57 19.23
C LYS A 100 -5.66 -23.96 17.87
N ASN A 101 -6.88 -23.47 17.73
CA ASN A 101 -7.34 -22.82 16.49
C ASN A 101 -6.93 -21.33 16.48
N ASN A 102 -5.64 -21.03 16.62
CA ASN A 102 -5.11 -19.67 16.66
C ASN A 102 -3.78 -19.53 15.88
N PHE A 103 -3.39 -18.28 15.60
CA PHE A 103 -2.17 -17.98 14.83
C PHE A 103 -0.86 -18.35 15.57
N ASP A 104 -0.87 -18.45 16.90
CA ASP A 104 0.31 -18.88 17.67
C ASP A 104 0.68 -20.35 17.41
N ASP A 105 -0.33 -21.20 17.22
CA ASP A 105 -0.11 -22.61 16.89
C ASP A 105 0.02 -22.86 15.37
N LEU A 106 -0.27 -21.87 14.51
CA LEU A 106 -0.02 -21.94 13.06
C LEU A 106 1.47 -22.12 12.77
N GLN A 107 2.32 -21.30 13.40
CA GLN A 107 3.78 -21.41 13.22
C GLN A 107 4.27 -22.80 13.64
N LYS A 108 3.76 -23.34 14.76
CA LYS A 108 4.11 -24.69 15.22
C LYS A 108 3.67 -25.77 14.23
N LEU A 109 2.46 -25.67 13.67
CA LEU A 109 1.97 -26.59 12.64
C LEU A 109 2.86 -26.55 11.40
N CYS A 110 3.28 -25.36 10.97
CA CYS A 110 4.11 -25.19 9.78
C CYS A 110 5.56 -25.66 9.96
N ASP A 111 6.10 -25.60 11.18
CA ASP A 111 7.51 -25.93 11.45
C ASP A 111 7.75 -27.40 11.84
N GLN A 112 6.68 -28.18 12.06
CA GLN A 112 6.80 -29.59 12.39
C GLN A 112 7.17 -30.47 11.18
N SER A 113 8.06 -31.43 11.42
CA SER A 113 8.55 -32.34 10.38
C SER A 113 7.46 -33.29 9.87
N GLU A 114 6.58 -33.74 10.76
CA GLU A 114 5.53 -34.71 10.50
C GLU A 114 4.45 -34.08 9.62
N THR A 115 4.03 -32.86 9.97
CA THR A 115 3.05 -32.08 9.21
C THR A 115 3.61 -31.74 7.84
N PHE A 116 4.90 -31.36 7.74
CA PHE A 116 5.59 -31.17 6.48
C PHE A 116 5.54 -32.42 5.60
N VAL A 117 5.89 -33.60 6.13
CA VAL A 117 5.88 -34.87 5.39
C VAL A 117 4.48 -35.22 4.91
N ILE A 118 3.45 -35.09 5.76
CA ILE A 118 2.06 -35.37 5.41
C ILE A 118 1.57 -34.44 4.30
N ALA A 119 1.82 -33.13 4.43
CA ALA A 119 1.48 -32.15 3.40
C ALA A 119 2.22 -32.47 2.09
N HIS A 120 3.51 -32.80 2.14
CA HIS A 120 4.29 -33.13 0.96
C HIS A 120 3.77 -34.38 0.24
N ILE A 121 3.42 -35.45 0.97
CA ILE A 121 2.80 -36.66 0.40
C ILE A 121 1.47 -36.31 -0.27
N PHE A 122 0.63 -35.50 0.39
CA PHE A 122 -0.64 -35.05 -0.16
C PHE A 122 -0.48 -34.31 -1.49
N TYR A 123 0.44 -33.34 -1.56
CA TYR A 123 0.74 -32.63 -2.80
C TYR A 123 1.39 -33.53 -3.86
N ALA A 124 2.28 -34.44 -3.46
CA ALA A 124 2.93 -35.38 -4.37
C ALA A 124 1.91 -36.30 -5.06
N MET A 125 0.91 -36.82 -4.35
CA MET A 125 -0.16 -37.63 -4.93
C MET A 125 -0.97 -36.85 -5.97
N ILE A 126 -1.32 -35.59 -5.69
CA ILE A 126 -2.05 -34.73 -6.63
C ILE A 126 -1.19 -34.42 -7.84
N THR A 127 0.10 -34.14 -7.65
CA THR A 127 1.07 -33.92 -8.73
C THR A 127 1.19 -35.13 -9.64
N LEU A 128 1.27 -36.34 -9.08
CA LEU A 128 1.29 -37.58 -9.86
C LEU A 128 -0.01 -37.77 -10.65
N ALA A 129 -1.17 -37.47 -10.06
CA ALA A 129 -2.45 -37.50 -10.75
C ALA A 129 -2.49 -36.50 -11.93
N LEU A 130 -2.00 -35.27 -11.73
CA LEU A 130 -1.87 -34.28 -12.79
C LEU A 130 -0.94 -34.76 -13.91
N ALA A 131 0.23 -35.31 -13.58
CA ALA A 131 1.14 -35.88 -14.58
C ALA A 131 0.49 -37.00 -15.39
N TYR A 132 -0.26 -37.89 -14.73
CA TYR A 132 -1.05 -38.93 -15.39
C TYR A 132 -2.06 -38.31 -16.38
N PHE A 133 -2.82 -37.29 -15.97
CA PHE A 133 -3.79 -36.64 -16.86
C PHE A 133 -3.13 -35.86 -18.01
N ILE A 134 -1.98 -35.23 -17.78
CA ILE A 134 -1.16 -34.63 -18.84
C ILE A 134 -0.79 -35.70 -19.88
N ILE A 135 -0.26 -36.84 -19.45
CA ILE A 135 0.12 -37.94 -20.35
C ILE A 135 -1.12 -38.50 -21.07
N LYS A 136 -2.20 -38.76 -20.34
CA LYS A 136 -3.47 -39.29 -20.86
C LYS A 136 -4.11 -38.38 -21.91
N SER A 137 -3.94 -37.07 -21.79
CA SER A 137 -4.49 -36.10 -22.76
C SER A 137 -3.95 -36.29 -24.18
N PHE A 138 -2.81 -36.96 -24.34
CA PHE A 138 -2.20 -37.32 -25.62
C PHE A 138 -2.60 -38.72 -26.12
N GLY A 139 -3.47 -39.45 -25.41
CA GLY A 139 -3.88 -40.81 -25.74
C GLY A 139 -2.71 -41.80 -25.83
N GLU A 140 -2.89 -42.88 -26.58
CA GLU A 140 -1.90 -43.93 -26.80
C GLU A 140 -0.74 -43.53 -27.75
N THR A 141 -0.59 -42.23 -28.04
CA THR A 141 0.44 -41.78 -28.97
C THR A 141 1.86 -42.03 -28.43
N LYS A 142 2.77 -42.46 -29.31
CA LYS A 142 4.23 -42.58 -29.02
C LYS A 142 4.96 -41.23 -28.93
N TYR A 143 4.23 -40.13 -28.74
CA TYR A 143 4.80 -38.79 -28.74
C TYR A 143 5.53 -38.50 -27.44
N LYS A 144 6.87 -38.44 -27.50
CA LYS A 144 7.73 -38.20 -26.32
C LYS A 144 7.52 -36.83 -25.67
N GLY A 145 7.03 -35.83 -26.41
CA GLY A 145 6.77 -34.49 -25.89
C GLY A 145 5.80 -34.45 -24.70
N LYS A 146 4.95 -35.47 -24.52
CA LYS A 146 4.05 -35.56 -23.36
C LYS A 146 4.80 -35.71 -22.03
N TYR A 147 5.94 -36.42 -22.03
CA TYR A 147 6.79 -36.56 -20.84
C TYR A 147 7.64 -35.31 -20.61
N ALA A 148 8.14 -34.70 -21.69
CA ALA A 148 8.84 -33.43 -21.62
C ALA A 148 7.95 -32.32 -21.02
N LEU A 149 6.66 -32.31 -21.35
CA LEU A 149 5.71 -31.35 -20.81
C LEU A 149 5.50 -31.51 -19.29
N VAL A 150 5.49 -32.75 -18.78
CA VAL A 150 5.43 -33.02 -17.33
C VAL A 150 6.68 -32.46 -16.64
N LEU A 151 7.87 -32.66 -17.21
CA LEU A 151 9.11 -32.12 -16.66
C LEU A 151 9.14 -30.58 -16.67
N ILE A 152 8.70 -29.95 -17.76
CA ILE A 152 8.58 -28.48 -17.85
C ILE A 152 7.59 -27.97 -16.81
N PHE A 153 6.46 -28.66 -16.63
CA PHE A 153 5.47 -28.28 -15.62
C PHE A 153 6.08 -28.31 -14.21
N PHE A 154 6.77 -29.38 -13.83
CA PHE A 154 7.37 -29.53 -12.49
C PHE A 154 8.52 -28.57 -12.20
N THR A 155 9.19 -28.10 -13.24
CA THR A 155 10.29 -27.14 -13.12
C THR A 155 9.85 -25.70 -13.32
N SER A 156 8.56 -25.45 -13.54
CA SER A 156 8.05 -24.10 -13.82
C SER A 156 7.88 -23.24 -12.55
N SER A 157 8.13 -21.93 -12.67
CA SER A 157 7.90 -20.98 -11.55
C SER A 157 6.50 -21.08 -10.95
N PRO A 158 5.41 -21.16 -11.75
CA PRO A 158 4.05 -21.29 -11.23
C PRO A 158 3.85 -22.54 -10.37
N TYR A 159 4.42 -23.69 -10.77
CA TYR A 159 4.30 -24.92 -10.01
C TYR A 159 5.15 -24.90 -8.74
N ILE A 160 6.40 -24.45 -8.83
CA ILE A 160 7.30 -24.38 -7.66
C ILE A 160 6.69 -23.48 -6.58
N PHE A 161 6.21 -22.30 -6.96
CA PHE A 161 5.56 -21.36 -6.04
C PHE A 161 4.23 -21.91 -5.49
N LEU A 162 3.46 -22.66 -6.29
CA LEU A 162 2.23 -23.33 -5.84
C LEU A 162 2.48 -24.34 -4.72
N ILE A 163 3.53 -25.14 -4.87
CA ILE A 163 3.92 -26.16 -3.90
C ILE A 163 4.51 -25.51 -2.64
N GLU A 164 5.42 -24.54 -2.78
CA GLU A 164 6.02 -23.83 -1.63
C GLU A 164 4.95 -23.22 -0.72
N ARG A 165 3.93 -22.58 -1.30
CA ARG A 165 2.81 -22.01 -0.55
C ARG A 165 1.85 -23.05 0.02
N GLY A 166 1.74 -24.23 -0.60
CA GLY A 166 0.70 -25.19 -0.29
C GLY A 166 -0.70 -24.67 -0.67
N ASN A 167 -0.86 -24.12 -1.88
CA ASN A 167 -2.15 -23.55 -2.27
C ASN A 167 -3.11 -24.60 -2.87
N THR A 168 -4.40 -24.46 -2.60
CA THR A 168 -5.47 -25.38 -3.05
C THR A 168 -5.81 -25.27 -4.55
N VAL A 169 -5.20 -24.34 -5.27
CA VAL A 169 -5.32 -24.21 -6.74
C VAL A 169 -4.96 -25.52 -7.46
N ILE A 170 -4.02 -26.32 -6.94
CA ILE A 170 -3.64 -27.60 -7.56
C ILE A 170 -4.83 -28.58 -7.66
N ILE A 171 -5.69 -28.62 -6.63
CA ILE A 171 -6.91 -29.46 -6.58
C ILE A 171 -7.93 -28.92 -7.58
N THR A 172 -8.09 -27.59 -7.61
CA THR A 172 -8.99 -26.90 -8.54
C THR A 172 -8.67 -27.26 -10.00
N ILE A 173 -7.38 -27.32 -10.34
CA ILE A 173 -6.94 -27.63 -11.69
C ILE A 173 -7.12 -29.09 -12.02
N LEU A 174 -6.91 -30.00 -11.07
CA LEU A 174 -7.20 -31.41 -11.28
C LEU A 174 -8.65 -31.60 -11.72
N PHE A 175 -9.60 -30.96 -11.03
CA PHE A 175 -11.01 -30.97 -11.42
C PHE A 175 -11.26 -30.35 -12.80
N LEU A 176 -10.69 -29.17 -13.07
CA LEU A 176 -10.82 -28.54 -14.39
C LEU A 176 -10.23 -29.39 -15.52
N PHE A 177 -9.16 -30.14 -15.24
CA PHE A 177 -8.52 -31.02 -16.21
C PHE A 177 -9.44 -32.17 -16.59
N VAL A 178 -10.04 -32.83 -15.59
CA VAL A 178 -11.05 -33.87 -15.81
C VAL A 178 -12.24 -33.30 -16.58
N TYR A 179 -12.74 -32.13 -16.19
CA TYR A 179 -13.83 -31.47 -16.90
C TYR A 179 -13.51 -31.24 -18.38
N VAL A 180 -12.40 -30.56 -18.71
CA VAL A 180 -12.07 -30.17 -20.09
C VAL A 180 -11.79 -31.38 -20.98
N LEU A 181 -11.27 -32.47 -20.42
CA LEU A 181 -11.05 -33.72 -21.15
C LEU A 181 -12.35 -34.46 -21.46
N PHE A 182 -13.30 -34.51 -20.52
CA PHE A 182 -14.43 -35.44 -20.59
C PHE A 182 -15.81 -34.80 -20.82
N TYR A 183 -15.97 -33.47 -20.78
CA TYR A 183 -17.29 -32.83 -20.99
C TYR A 183 -17.89 -33.08 -22.39
N ASN A 184 -17.05 -33.46 -23.35
CA ASN A 184 -17.44 -33.89 -24.70
C ASN A 184 -17.29 -35.41 -24.93
N SER A 185 -17.09 -36.22 -23.87
CA SER A 185 -17.02 -37.67 -24.00
C SER A 185 -18.35 -38.25 -24.45
N GLU A 186 -18.32 -39.30 -25.27
CA GLU A 186 -19.50 -40.08 -25.65
C GLU A 186 -20.05 -40.87 -24.46
N ASN A 187 -19.16 -41.33 -23.57
CA ASN A 187 -19.53 -42.03 -22.33
C ASN A 187 -20.29 -41.08 -21.39
N LYS A 188 -21.57 -41.41 -21.13
CA LYS A 188 -22.47 -40.60 -20.29
C LYS A 188 -21.93 -40.40 -18.88
N VAL A 189 -21.34 -41.43 -18.27
CA VAL A 189 -20.79 -41.37 -16.91
C VAL A 189 -19.60 -40.42 -16.86
N LEU A 190 -18.65 -40.55 -17.79
CA LEU A 190 -17.50 -39.63 -17.86
C LEU A 190 -17.92 -38.19 -18.12
N ARG A 191 -18.95 -37.99 -18.96
CA ARG A 191 -19.49 -36.67 -19.24
C ARG A 191 -20.17 -36.06 -18.01
N GLU A 192 -20.90 -36.84 -17.23
CA GLU A 192 -21.53 -36.33 -16.00
C GLU A 192 -20.49 -36.03 -14.91
N LEU A 193 -19.51 -36.92 -14.73
CA LEU A 193 -18.38 -36.69 -13.83
C LEU A 193 -17.62 -35.41 -14.21
N ALA A 194 -17.51 -35.08 -15.50
CA ALA A 194 -16.92 -33.82 -15.94
C ALA A 194 -17.73 -32.61 -15.44
N LEU A 195 -19.06 -32.63 -15.53
CA LEU A 195 -19.91 -31.54 -15.04
C LEU A 195 -19.81 -31.38 -13.52
N ILE A 196 -19.76 -32.49 -12.78
CA ILE A 196 -19.53 -32.48 -11.33
C ILE A 196 -18.14 -31.90 -11.01
N CYS A 197 -17.10 -32.25 -11.77
CA CYS A 197 -15.77 -31.68 -11.59
C CYS A 197 -15.74 -30.17 -11.85
N LEU A 198 -16.47 -29.65 -12.84
CA LEU A 198 -16.61 -28.21 -13.02
C LEU A 198 -17.23 -27.54 -11.80
N ALA A 199 -18.28 -28.14 -11.24
CA ALA A 199 -18.93 -27.66 -10.02
C ALA A 199 -17.99 -27.72 -8.80
N CYS A 200 -17.24 -28.82 -8.62
CA CYS A 200 -16.20 -28.92 -7.59
C CYS A 200 -15.13 -27.84 -7.75
N ALA A 201 -14.64 -27.58 -8.98
CA ALA A 201 -13.66 -26.54 -9.23
C ALA A 201 -14.19 -25.15 -8.85
N ALA A 202 -15.44 -24.84 -9.21
CA ALA A 202 -16.11 -23.59 -8.85
C ALA A 202 -16.34 -23.45 -7.33
N ALA A 203 -16.64 -24.56 -6.65
CA ALA A 203 -16.79 -24.61 -5.20
C ALA A 203 -15.45 -24.61 -4.45
N MET A 204 -14.34 -24.96 -5.10
CA MET A 204 -12.99 -24.76 -4.55
C MET A 204 -12.58 -23.29 -4.62
N LYS A 205 -12.79 -22.66 -5.79
CA LYS A 205 -12.56 -21.22 -6.04
C LYS A 205 -13.61 -20.74 -7.06
N LEU A 206 -14.22 -19.58 -6.82
CA LEU A 206 -15.38 -19.12 -7.61
C LEU A 206 -15.08 -18.93 -9.11
N TYR A 207 -13.92 -18.37 -9.46
CA TYR A 207 -13.56 -18.01 -10.84
C TYR A 207 -13.54 -19.18 -11.85
N PRO A 208 -13.08 -20.41 -11.50
CA PRO A 208 -13.25 -21.62 -12.30
C PRO A 208 -14.64 -21.86 -12.89
N ALA A 209 -15.73 -21.32 -12.31
CA ALA A 209 -17.08 -21.40 -12.89
C ALA A 209 -17.14 -20.89 -14.35
N LEU A 210 -16.26 -19.96 -14.74
CA LEU A 210 -16.17 -19.42 -16.11
C LEU A 210 -15.85 -20.50 -17.16
N PHE A 211 -15.27 -21.63 -16.78
CA PHE A 211 -15.06 -22.76 -17.69
C PHE A 211 -16.39 -23.36 -18.20
N GLY A 212 -17.50 -23.13 -17.50
CA GLY A 212 -18.85 -23.46 -17.97
C GLY A 212 -19.24 -22.78 -19.28
N LEU A 213 -18.59 -21.66 -19.65
CA LEU A 213 -18.78 -21.00 -20.95
C LEU A 213 -18.42 -21.90 -22.14
N LEU A 214 -17.59 -22.94 -21.94
CA LEU A 214 -17.32 -23.95 -22.96
C LEU A 214 -18.59 -24.72 -23.34
N LEU A 215 -19.47 -25.01 -22.38
CA LEU A 215 -20.76 -25.67 -22.64
C LEU A 215 -21.66 -24.76 -23.48
N LEU A 216 -21.74 -23.49 -23.14
CA LEU A 216 -22.55 -22.51 -23.90
C LEU A 216 -22.01 -22.34 -25.32
N SER A 217 -20.69 -22.23 -25.46
CA SER A 217 -20.03 -22.10 -26.77
C SER A 217 -20.25 -23.34 -27.65
N ASP A 218 -20.30 -24.53 -27.05
CA ASP A 218 -20.59 -25.78 -27.72
C ASP A 218 -22.12 -26.07 -27.80
N LYS A 219 -22.98 -25.10 -27.45
CA LYS A 219 -24.45 -25.16 -27.47
C LYS A 219 -25.06 -26.27 -26.61
N LYS A 220 -24.37 -26.67 -25.54
CA LYS A 220 -24.77 -27.72 -24.59
C LYS A 220 -25.56 -27.15 -23.41
N TYR A 221 -26.73 -26.58 -23.71
CA TYR A 221 -27.52 -25.87 -22.70
C TYR A 221 -28.04 -26.78 -21.57
N LYS A 222 -28.40 -28.04 -21.88
CA LYS A 222 -28.89 -29.01 -20.86
C LYS A 222 -27.77 -29.41 -19.88
N GLU A 223 -26.56 -29.62 -20.39
CA GLU A 223 -25.36 -29.84 -19.58
C GLU A 223 -25.03 -28.59 -18.74
N ALA A 224 -25.18 -27.40 -19.30
CA ALA A 224 -24.93 -26.15 -18.58
C ALA A 224 -25.87 -25.98 -17.38
N VAL A 225 -27.17 -26.23 -17.56
CA VAL A 225 -28.16 -26.20 -16.46
C VAL A 225 -27.78 -27.20 -15.37
N ARG A 226 -27.42 -28.44 -15.73
CA ARG A 226 -26.97 -29.44 -14.75
C ARG A 226 -25.71 -29.04 -14.00
N ALA A 227 -24.72 -28.49 -14.69
CA ALA A 227 -23.51 -27.96 -14.06
C ALA A 227 -23.81 -26.82 -13.07
N VAL A 228 -24.77 -25.95 -13.39
CA VAL A 228 -25.25 -24.89 -12.47
C VAL A 228 -25.91 -25.50 -11.23
N ILE A 229 -26.79 -26.50 -11.40
CA ILE A 229 -27.42 -27.20 -10.28
C ILE A 229 -26.36 -27.84 -9.38
N TYR A 230 -25.41 -28.58 -9.95
CA TYR A 230 -24.30 -29.17 -9.19
C TYR A 230 -23.45 -28.10 -8.49
N GLY A 231 -23.19 -26.98 -9.16
CA GLY A 231 -22.46 -25.84 -8.60
C GLY A 231 -23.17 -25.24 -7.40
N ILE A 232 -24.48 -24.98 -7.49
CA ILE A 232 -25.27 -24.43 -6.39
C ILE A 232 -25.28 -25.41 -5.20
N VAL A 233 -25.50 -26.70 -5.45
CA VAL A 233 -25.49 -27.73 -4.39
C VAL A 233 -24.13 -27.77 -3.70
N LEU A 234 -23.04 -27.88 -4.45
CA LEU A 234 -21.68 -27.95 -3.89
C LEU A 234 -21.21 -26.63 -3.29
N LEU A 235 -21.79 -25.50 -3.68
CA LEU A 235 -21.51 -24.22 -3.06
C LEU A 235 -22.24 -24.09 -1.72
N VAL A 236 -23.56 -24.37 -1.69
CA VAL A 236 -24.45 -24.07 -0.56
C VAL A 236 -24.45 -25.16 0.51
N VAL A 237 -24.55 -26.44 0.13
CA VAL A 237 -24.68 -27.55 1.09
C VAL A 237 -23.49 -27.60 2.08
N PRO A 238 -22.24 -27.40 1.65
CA PRO A 238 -21.11 -27.39 2.58
C PRO A 238 -21.18 -26.32 3.68
N PHE A 239 -21.91 -25.22 3.47
CA PHE A 239 -22.07 -24.20 4.52
C PHE A 239 -22.83 -24.72 5.75
N PHE A 240 -23.73 -25.70 5.59
CA PHE A 240 -24.40 -26.31 6.75
C PHE A 240 -23.41 -27.00 7.72
N PHE A 241 -22.23 -27.40 7.23
CA PHE A 241 -21.16 -27.99 8.04
C PHE A 241 -20.10 -26.97 8.50
N MET A 242 -20.09 -25.77 7.90
CA MET A 242 -19.05 -24.74 8.07
C MET A 242 -19.64 -23.39 8.49
N GLY A 243 -20.44 -23.39 9.55
CA GLY A 243 -20.94 -22.16 10.21
C GLY A 243 -22.34 -21.70 9.78
N GLY A 244 -22.97 -22.42 8.86
CA GLY A 244 -24.32 -22.15 8.36
C GLY A 244 -24.35 -21.28 7.09
N VAL A 245 -25.47 -21.34 6.35
CA VAL A 245 -25.68 -20.60 5.09
C VAL A 245 -25.56 -19.07 5.28
N GLY A 246 -25.85 -18.57 6.47
CA GLY A 246 -25.69 -17.16 6.83
C GLY A 246 -24.25 -16.63 6.75
N GLN A 247 -23.24 -17.50 6.57
CA GLN A 247 -21.84 -17.09 6.39
C GLN A 247 -21.46 -16.77 4.94
N ILE A 248 -22.34 -17.02 3.95
CA ILE A 248 -22.06 -16.68 2.54
C ILE A 248 -21.74 -15.17 2.37
N PRO A 249 -22.51 -14.22 2.94
CA PRO A 249 -22.17 -12.81 2.87
C PRO A 249 -20.83 -12.48 3.54
N GLN A 250 -20.50 -13.14 4.67
CA GLN A 250 -19.24 -12.93 5.36
C GLN A 250 -18.05 -13.41 4.52
N MET A 251 -18.13 -14.57 3.86
CA MET A 251 -17.11 -15.04 2.92
C MET A 251 -16.87 -14.01 1.79
N LEU A 252 -17.94 -13.47 1.21
CA LEU A 252 -17.84 -12.47 0.15
C LEU A 252 -17.21 -11.17 0.67
N LYS A 253 -17.61 -10.73 1.87
CA LYS A 253 -16.99 -9.58 2.56
C LYS A 253 -15.49 -9.82 2.77
N ASN A 254 -15.10 -10.97 3.31
CA ASN A 254 -13.69 -11.32 3.54
C ASN A 254 -12.88 -11.29 2.22
N SER A 255 -13.44 -11.85 1.14
CA SER A 255 -12.81 -11.84 -0.18
C SER A 255 -12.65 -10.42 -0.75
N LEU A 256 -13.67 -9.56 -0.60
CA LEU A 256 -13.61 -8.16 -1.03
C LEU A 256 -12.60 -7.36 -0.21
N THR A 257 -12.60 -7.54 1.11
CA THR A 257 -11.62 -6.94 2.02
C THR A 257 -10.20 -7.34 1.65
N LEU A 258 -9.94 -8.64 1.42
CA LEU A 258 -8.62 -9.12 1.01
C LEU A 258 -8.18 -8.52 -0.32
N ASN A 259 -9.08 -8.46 -1.32
CA ASN A 259 -8.77 -7.84 -2.61
C ASN A 259 -8.38 -6.37 -2.44
N ASN A 260 -9.12 -5.60 -1.64
CA ASN A 260 -8.80 -4.20 -1.36
C ASN A 260 -7.49 -4.03 -0.58
N ASN A 261 -7.22 -4.92 0.38
CA ASN A 261 -6.00 -4.93 1.19
C ASN A 261 -4.76 -5.34 0.40
N THR A 262 -4.92 -6.00 -0.75
CA THR A 262 -3.81 -6.49 -1.57
C THR A 262 -3.36 -5.46 -2.62
N LEU A 263 -4.10 -4.35 -2.77
CA LEU A 263 -3.68 -3.21 -3.59
C LEU A 263 -2.47 -2.52 -2.95
N SER A 264 -1.56 -1.97 -3.78
CA SER A 264 -0.37 -1.28 -3.30
C SER A 264 -0.78 -0.09 -2.42
N GLY A 265 -0.46 -0.16 -1.11
CA GLY A 265 -0.59 0.97 -0.19
C GLY A 265 -1.15 0.67 1.20
N SER A 266 -2.00 -0.35 1.39
CA SER A 266 -2.70 -0.57 2.67
C SER A 266 -2.03 -1.57 3.61
N THR A 267 -1.36 -2.60 3.07
CA THR A 267 -0.74 -3.70 3.86
C THR A 267 0.77 -3.85 3.64
N GLY A 268 1.33 -3.16 2.66
CA GLY A 268 2.75 -3.22 2.33
C GLY A 268 3.19 -4.41 1.45
N PHE A 269 2.31 -5.27 0.92
CA PHE A 269 2.74 -6.44 0.11
C PHE A 269 3.59 -6.14 -1.14
N GLY A 270 3.43 -4.96 -1.75
CA GLY A 270 4.11 -4.61 -3.01
C GLY A 270 3.53 -5.33 -4.25
N TYR A 271 4.31 -5.34 -5.33
CA TYR A 271 3.93 -5.90 -6.64
C TYR A 271 4.47 -7.31 -6.90
N GLY A 272 5.41 -7.79 -6.08
CA GLY A 272 6.09 -9.07 -6.29
C GLY A 272 5.16 -10.27 -6.36
N PHE A 273 5.52 -11.23 -7.21
CA PHE A 273 4.80 -12.48 -7.50
C PHE A 273 3.37 -12.33 -8.04
N LYS A 274 2.82 -11.11 -8.15
CA LYS A 274 1.47 -10.86 -8.69
C LYS A 274 1.49 -10.83 -10.21
N VAL A 275 0.56 -11.56 -10.81
CA VAL A 275 0.42 -11.68 -12.28
C VAL A 275 -0.89 -11.11 -12.82
N ASN A 276 -1.73 -10.53 -11.97
CA ASN A 276 -2.93 -9.83 -12.43
C ASN A 276 -2.55 -8.58 -13.24
N ALA A 277 -3.36 -8.25 -14.25
CA ALA A 277 -3.03 -7.18 -15.18
C ALA A 277 -2.91 -5.81 -14.48
N THR A 278 -3.75 -5.55 -13.47
CA THR A 278 -3.72 -4.31 -12.69
C THR A 278 -2.37 -4.10 -12.00
N SER A 279 -1.85 -5.14 -11.34
CA SER A 279 -0.57 -5.09 -10.62
C SER A 279 0.62 -5.06 -11.58
N SER A 280 0.59 -5.86 -12.66
CA SER A 280 1.68 -5.90 -13.62
C SER A 280 1.84 -4.56 -14.36
N ILE A 281 0.74 -3.98 -14.84
CA ILE A 281 0.75 -2.66 -15.50
C ILE A 281 1.01 -1.57 -14.46
N GLY A 282 0.37 -1.64 -13.29
CA GLY A 282 0.55 -0.70 -12.18
C GLY A 282 2.01 -0.56 -11.78
N SER A 283 2.75 -1.67 -11.66
CA SER A 283 4.18 -1.63 -11.32
C SER A 283 5.03 -0.85 -12.32
N ILE A 284 4.70 -0.90 -13.62
CA ILE A 284 5.39 -0.15 -14.67
C ILE A 284 5.04 1.34 -14.58
N PHE A 285 3.77 1.67 -14.38
CA PHE A 285 3.31 3.06 -14.26
C PHE A 285 3.85 3.74 -13.00
N ASP A 286 3.81 3.05 -11.87
CA ASP A 286 4.38 3.55 -10.62
C ASP A 286 5.89 3.77 -10.75
N TRP A 287 6.60 2.87 -11.45
CA TRP A 287 8.03 3.03 -11.74
C TRP A 287 8.33 4.22 -12.67
N LEU A 288 7.57 4.39 -13.77
CA LEU A 288 7.79 5.43 -14.77
C LEU A 288 7.37 6.83 -14.28
N PHE A 289 6.24 6.93 -13.58
CA PHE A 289 5.57 8.20 -13.33
C PHE A 289 5.52 8.59 -11.85
N ALA A 290 5.87 7.68 -10.93
CA ALA A 290 5.77 7.88 -9.47
C ALA A 290 4.39 8.40 -9.03
N LYS A 291 3.32 7.95 -9.70
CA LYS A 291 1.92 8.31 -9.48
C LYS A 291 1.05 7.06 -9.53
N ASN A 292 0.10 6.96 -8.61
CA ASN A 292 -0.81 5.82 -8.55
C ASN A 292 -1.92 5.95 -9.61
N TYR A 293 -1.83 5.15 -10.68
CA TYR A 293 -2.82 5.07 -11.76
C TYR A 293 -3.76 3.85 -11.62
N THR A 294 -3.75 3.17 -10.48
CA THR A 294 -4.38 1.84 -10.29
C THR A 294 -5.86 1.83 -10.67
N VAL A 295 -6.63 2.88 -10.35
CA VAL A 295 -8.07 2.94 -10.67
C VAL A 295 -8.30 2.94 -12.20
N TYR A 296 -7.60 3.79 -12.93
CA TYR A 296 -7.73 3.88 -14.39
C TYR A 296 -7.26 2.58 -15.09
N ILE A 297 -6.15 2.01 -14.59
CA ILE A 297 -5.64 0.73 -15.09
C ILE A 297 -6.70 -0.37 -14.85
N LYS A 298 -7.30 -0.42 -13.66
CA LYS A 298 -8.34 -1.40 -13.31
C LYS A 298 -9.58 -1.26 -14.20
N MET A 299 -10.04 -0.05 -14.49
CA MET A 299 -11.13 0.19 -15.44
C MET A 299 -10.80 -0.34 -16.84
N LEU A 300 -9.58 -0.06 -17.33
CA LEU A 300 -9.11 -0.55 -18.62
C LEU A 300 -9.01 -2.09 -18.63
N VAL A 301 -8.49 -2.69 -17.56
CA VAL A 301 -8.43 -4.15 -17.41
C VAL A 301 -9.82 -4.77 -17.46
N TYR A 302 -10.80 -4.23 -16.74
CA TYR A 302 -12.17 -4.74 -16.78
C TYR A 302 -12.79 -4.66 -18.17
N PHE A 303 -12.58 -3.55 -18.88
CA PHE A 303 -13.00 -3.43 -20.27
C PHE A 303 -12.38 -4.52 -21.16
N PHE A 304 -11.06 -4.71 -21.09
CA PHE A 304 -10.36 -5.73 -21.89
C PHE A 304 -10.75 -7.16 -21.52
N VAL A 305 -10.99 -7.45 -20.24
CA VAL A 305 -11.42 -8.77 -19.76
C VAL A 305 -12.81 -9.12 -20.31
N VAL A 306 -13.75 -8.18 -20.32
CA VAL A 306 -15.08 -8.39 -20.92
C VAL A 306 -14.95 -8.68 -22.42
N LEU A 307 -14.12 -7.90 -23.14
CA LEU A 307 -13.86 -8.15 -24.56
C LEU A 307 -13.22 -9.52 -24.82
N LEU A 308 -12.25 -9.93 -23.99
CA LEU A 308 -11.62 -11.24 -24.08
C LEU A 308 -12.65 -12.36 -23.85
N LEU A 309 -13.49 -12.24 -22.83
CA LEU A 309 -14.51 -13.22 -22.47
C LEU A 309 -15.56 -13.36 -23.58
N VAL A 310 -16.13 -12.25 -24.05
CA VAL A 310 -17.13 -12.24 -25.12
C VAL A 310 -16.50 -12.69 -26.44
N GLY A 311 -15.32 -12.16 -26.78
CA GLY A 311 -14.57 -12.54 -27.97
C GLY A 311 -14.24 -14.04 -28.01
N SER A 312 -13.99 -14.66 -26.85
CA SER A 312 -13.70 -16.09 -26.74
C SER A 312 -14.82 -16.98 -27.30
N LEU A 313 -16.08 -16.56 -27.18
CA LEU A 313 -17.25 -17.30 -27.68
C LEU A 313 -17.21 -17.47 -29.21
N PHE A 314 -16.54 -16.57 -29.93
CA PHE A 314 -16.43 -16.57 -31.39
C PHE A 314 -15.16 -17.29 -31.91
N ILE A 315 -14.25 -17.68 -31.01
CA ILE A 315 -13.00 -18.34 -31.40
C ILE A 315 -13.26 -19.83 -31.66
N LYS A 316 -13.15 -20.26 -32.92
CA LYS A 316 -13.33 -21.68 -33.30
C LYS A 316 -12.33 -22.65 -32.63
N LYS A 317 -11.05 -22.26 -32.48
CA LYS A 317 -10.02 -23.17 -31.96
C LYS A 317 -10.22 -23.42 -30.45
N LYS A 318 -10.40 -24.68 -30.06
CA LYS A 318 -10.65 -25.09 -28.66
C LYS A 318 -9.57 -24.58 -27.69
N TRP A 319 -8.29 -24.74 -28.02
CA TRP A 319 -7.19 -24.31 -27.13
C TRP A 319 -7.21 -22.80 -26.85
N LYS A 320 -7.61 -22.00 -27.84
CA LYS A 320 -7.71 -20.53 -27.70
C LYS A 320 -8.87 -20.11 -26.81
N ARG A 321 -10.02 -20.79 -26.91
CA ARG A 321 -11.17 -20.57 -26.01
C ARG A 321 -10.80 -20.86 -24.57
N ILE A 322 -10.17 -22.02 -24.34
CA ILE A 322 -9.69 -22.42 -23.03
C ILE A 322 -8.65 -21.41 -22.50
N ALA A 323 -7.72 -20.98 -23.36
CA ALA A 323 -6.71 -19.98 -23.00
C ALA A 323 -7.34 -18.64 -22.60
N ALA A 324 -8.31 -18.14 -23.37
CA ALA A 324 -9.00 -16.90 -23.06
C ALA A 324 -9.71 -16.96 -21.70
N ILE A 325 -10.45 -18.04 -21.43
CA ILE A 325 -11.12 -18.23 -20.13
C ILE A 325 -10.08 -18.33 -19.00
N SER A 326 -9.00 -19.09 -19.20
CA SER A 326 -7.92 -19.24 -18.21
C SER A 326 -7.26 -17.89 -17.89
N LEU A 327 -7.04 -17.05 -18.91
CA LEU A 327 -6.46 -15.72 -18.74
C LEU A 327 -7.38 -14.78 -17.96
N VAL A 328 -8.71 -14.88 -18.12
CA VAL A 328 -9.64 -14.11 -17.28
C VAL A 328 -9.52 -14.54 -15.81
N VAL A 329 -9.45 -15.85 -15.54
CA VAL A 329 -9.26 -16.40 -14.19
C VAL A 329 -7.92 -15.92 -13.57
N ILE A 330 -6.88 -15.74 -14.38
CA ILE A 330 -5.55 -15.30 -13.91
C ILE A 330 -5.44 -13.78 -13.78
N LEU A 331 -5.88 -13.03 -14.78
CA LEU A 331 -5.57 -11.60 -14.93
C LEU A 331 -6.55 -10.67 -14.20
N MET A 332 -7.77 -11.13 -13.93
CA MET A 332 -8.83 -10.32 -13.35
C MET A 332 -8.77 -10.19 -11.82
N PRO A 333 -8.51 -11.25 -11.03
CA PRO A 333 -8.52 -11.14 -9.57
C PRO A 333 -7.32 -10.34 -9.05
N ASP A 334 -7.56 -9.37 -8.16
CA ASP A 334 -6.49 -8.54 -7.58
C ASP A 334 -5.52 -9.38 -6.72
N PHE A 335 -6.04 -10.41 -6.03
CA PHE A 335 -5.27 -11.43 -5.33
C PHE A 335 -4.89 -12.60 -6.27
N SER A 336 -4.12 -12.33 -7.32
CA SER A 336 -3.63 -13.36 -8.25
C SER A 336 -2.10 -13.41 -8.33
N PHE A 337 -1.53 -14.39 -7.64
CA PHE A 337 -0.09 -14.67 -7.64
C PHE A 337 0.32 -15.63 -8.77
N ILE A 338 1.63 -15.75 -8.99
CA ILE A 338 2.23 -16.53 -10.07
C ILE A 338 1.79 -17.99 -10.06
N TYR A 339 1.45 -18.56 -8.89
CA TYR A 339 0.89 -19.91 -8.83
C TYR A 339 -0.41 -20.07 -9.62
N ASN A 340 -1.15 -19.01 -9.98
CA ASN A 340 -2.37 -19.12 -10.79
C ASN A 340 -2.06 -19.35 -12.28
N VAL A 341 -0.86 -19.05 -12.75
CA VAL A 341 -0.48 -19.22 -14.17
C VAL A 341 -0.63 -20.66 -14.64
N ILE A 342 -0.53 -21.61 -13.72
CA ILE A 342 -0.81 -23.03 -13.93
C ILE A 342 -2.16 -23.32 -14.63
N TYR A 343 -3.19 -22.47 -14.54
CA TYR A 343 -4.45 -22.67 -15.29
C TYR A 343 -4.18 -22.76 -16.80
N LEU A 344 -3.08 -22.18 -17.29
CA LEU A 344 -2.64 -22.28 -18.69
C LEU A 344 -2.06 -23.64 -19.08
N ILE A 345 -1.86 -24.60 -18.16
CA ILE A 345 -1.37 -25.93 -18.52
C ILE A 345 -2.36 -26.66 -19.44
N ILE A 346 -3.66 -26.50 -19.19
CA ILE A 346 -4.71 -27.10 -20.00
C ILE A 346 -4.65 -26.57 -21.44
N PRO A 347 -4.74 -25.25 -21.71
CA PRO A 347 -4.66 -24.74 -23.08
C PRO A 347 -3.28 -24.98 -23.73
N LEU A 348 -2.19 -24.99 -22.97
CA LEU A 348 -0.86 -25.34 -23.48
C LEU A 348 -0.83 -26.74 -24.08
N ILE A 349 -1.41 -27.73 -23.42
CA ILE A 349 -1.51 -29.10 -23.94
C ILE A 349 -2.25 -29.12 -25.28
N PHE A 350 -3.41 -28.47 -25.36
CA PHE A 350 -4.17 -28.42 -26.60
C PHE A 350 -3.47 -27.59 -27.69
N PHE A 351 -2.68 -26.58 -27.31
CA PHE A 351 -1.82 -25.84 -28.23
C PHE A 351 -0.74 -26.75 -28.81
N ILE A 352 0.02 -27.48 -27.98
CA ILE A 352 1.05 -28.44 -28.43
C ILE A 352 0.43 -29.49 -29.36
N LYS A 353 -0.76 -30.02 -29.02
CA LYS A 353 -1.49 -30.94 -29.91
C LYS A 353 -1.86 -30.30 -31.26
N ASP A 354 -2.25 -29.03 -31.27
CA ASP A 354 -2.58 -28.29 -32.50
C ASP A 354 -1.32 -28.00 -33.34
N VAL A 355 -0.18 -27.66 -32.74
CA VAL A 355 1.04 -27.26 -33.48
C VAL A 355 2.05 -28.38 -33.71
N LYS A 356 1.81 -29.57 -33.16
CA LYS A 356 2.66 -30.75 -33.33
C LYS A 356 2.97 -31.00 -34.81
N GLY A 357 4.26 -31.00 -35.14
CA GLY A 357 4.74 -31.26 -36.50
C GLY A 357 4.47 -30.13 -37.50
N LYS A 358 3.87 -29.00 -37.08
CA LYS A 358 3.61 -27.85 -37.95
C LYS A 358 4.86 -26.99 -38.11
N LYS A 359 5.01 -26.41 -39.30
CA LYS A 359 6.08 -25.46 -39.64
C LYS A 359 5.98 -24.20 -38.77
N ILE A 360 7.11 -23.52 -38.62
CA ILE A 360 7.20 -22.23 -37.95
C ILE A 360 6.42 -21.18 -38.75
N THR A 361 5.54 -20.46 -38.06
CA THR A 361 4.84 -19.30 -38.58
C THR A 361 4.88 -18.21 -37.52
N PHE A 362 4.88 -16.94 -37.93
CA PHE A 362 4.93 -15.79 -37.03
C PHE A 362 3.92 -15.92 -35.87
N LEU A 363 2.66 -16.21 -36.19
CA LEU A 363 1.59 -16.28 -35.18
C LEU A 363 1.77 -17.47 -34.22
N ASN A 364 2.16 -18.65 -34.70
CA ASN A 364 2.42 -19.80 -33.82
C ASN A 364 3.66 -19.57 -32.96
N THR A 365 4.66 -18.86 -33.47
CA THR A 365 5.85 -18.47 -32.69
C THR A 365 5.48 -17.53 -31.55
N ILE A 366 4.63 -16.52 -31.79
CA ILE A 366 4.18 -15.62 -30.72
C ILE A 366 3.46 -16.37 -29.61
N TYR A 367 2.49 -17.22 -29.95
CA TYR A 367 1.77 -18.01 -28.95
C TYR A 367 2.70 -18.96 -28.19
N MET A 368 3.64 -19.59 -28.89
CA MET A 368 4.66 -20.44 -28.30
C MET A 368 5.54 -19.67 -27.31
N LEU A 369 6.04 -18.48 -27.68
CA LEU A 369 6.84 -17.63 -26.80
C LEU A 369 6.06 -17.17 -25.57
N CYS A 370 4.78 -16.84 -25.71
CA CYS A 370 3.94 -16.50 -24.56
C CYS A 370 3.80 -17.68 -23.59
N PHE A 371 3.63 -18.91 -24.09
CA PHE A 371 3.60 -20.11 -23.24
C PHE A 371 4.97 -20.41 -22.61
N VAL A 372 6.08 -20.19 -23.32
CA VAL A 372 7.42 -20.33 -22.75
C VAL A 372 7.60 -19.31 -21.62
N GLY A 373 7.33 -18.02 -21.86
CA GLY A 373 7.49 -16.97 -20.86
C GLY A 373 6.57 -17.12 -19.63
N ALA A 374 5.37 -17.69 -19.80
CA ALA A 374 4.45 -17.97 -18.70
C ALA A 374 4.95 -19.10 -17.76
N PHE A 375 5.68 -20.09 -18.28
CA PHE A 375 6.13 -21.26 -17.51
C PHE A 375 7.64 -21.28 -17.20
N ALA A 376 8.42 -20.34 -17.72
CA ALA A 376 9.87 -20.35 -17.54
C ALA A 376 10.26 -20.22 -16.04
N PRO A 377 11.18 -21.06 -15.52
CA PRO A 377 11.81 -20.86 -14.23
C PRO A 377 12.84 -19.76 -14.32
N LEU A 378 12.48 -18.52 -13.97
CA LEU A 378 13.34 -17.36 -14.14
C LEU A 378 13.72 -16.81 -12.75
N PRO A 379 14.73 -17.41 -12.06
CA PRO A 379 15.14 -17.06 -10.68
C PRO A 379 15.94 -15.76 -10.60
N TYR A 380 15.54 -14.74 -11.34
CA TYR A 380 16.25 -13.47 -11.47
C TYR A 380 15.66 -12.42 -10.53
N GLY A 381 16.53 -11.53 -10.04
CA GLY A 381 16.19 -10.55 -9.01
C GLY A 381 15.22 -9.45 -9.43
N ASP A 382 15.04 -8.49 -8.52
CA ASP A 382 14.10 -7.37 -8.68
C ASP A 382 14.51 -6.41 -9.80
N ILE A 383 13.53 -6.02 -10.63
CA ILE A 383 13.72 -5.06 -11.73
C ILE A 383 13.26 -3.63 -11.36
N PHE A 384 12.27 -3.51 -10.45
CA PHE A 384 11.71 -2.23 -9.99
C PHE A 384 11.93 -1.98 -8.49
N ARG A 385 13.20 -1.96 -8.06
CA ARG A 385 13.57 -1.80 -6.64
C ARG A 385 13.15 -0.47 -6.00
N SER A 386 12.70 0.50 -6.79
CA SER A 386 12.25 1.82 -6.32
C SER A 386 10.76 1.90 -6.02
N VAL A 387 10.00 0.83 -6.26
CA VAL A 387 8.55 0.79 -6.05
C VAL A 387 8.27 0.10 -4.72
N GLY A 388 7.55 0.77 -3.81
CA GLY A 388 7.42 0.34 -2.41
C GLY A 388 6.67 -0.99 -2.17
N GLY A 389 7.05 -1.69 -1.10
CA GLY A 389 6.41 -2.92 -0.60
C GLY A 389 7.43 -3.96 -0.11
N TYR A 390 6.96 -5.00 0.58
CA TYR A 390 7.79 -6.11 1.06
C TYR A 390 8.34 -6.96 -0.09
N ASN A 391 7.55 -7.14 -1.17
CA ASN A 391 7.98 -7.85 -2.37
C ASN A 391 7.97 -6.91 -3.57
N ASN A 392 9.15 -6.69 -4.15
CA ASN A 392 9.29 -5.96 -5.39
C ASN A 392 8.93 -6.85 -6.59
N MET A 393 8.65 -6.22 -7.73
CA MET A 393 8.46 -6.93 -8.98
C MET A 393 9.78 -7.55 -9.45
N ASN A 394 9.84 -8.89 -9.47
CA ASN A 394 10.98 -9.64 -10.00
C ASN A 394 10.85 -9.90 -11.50
N VAL A 395 11.99 -10.14 -12.14
CA VAL A 395 12.09 -10.34 -13.60
C VAL A 395 11.23 -11.51 -14.06
N GLY A 396 11.22 -12.63 -13.33
CA GLY A 396 10.44 -13.81 -13.72
C GLY A 396 8.93 -13.57 -13.71
N THR A 397 8.43 -12.92 -12.66
CA THR A 397 7.02 -12.52 -12.53
C THR A 397 6.64 -11.53 -13.61
N MET A 398 7.52 -10.57 -13.94
CA MET A 398 7.27 -9.60 -15.01
C MET A 398 7.19 -10.27 -16.38
N ILE A 399 8.16 -11.13 -16.73
CA ILE A 399 8.16 -11.84 -18.01
C ILE A 399 6.93 -12.72 -18.14
N SER A 400 6.57 -13.45 -17.07
CA SER A 400 5.33 -14.22 -17.03
C SER A 400 4.12 -13.31 -17.26
N SER A 401 3.99 -12.22 -16.51
CA SER A 401 2.87 -11.27 -16.62
C SER A 401 2.72 -10.68 -18.02
N LEU A 402 3.81 -10.20 -18.61
CA LEU A 402 3.80 -9.64 -19.96
C LEU A 402 3.44 -10.70 -21.01
N SER A 403 3.88 -11.95 -20.81
CA SER A 403 3.50 -13.07 -21.67
C SER A 403 1.99 -13.38 -21.60
N LEU A 404 1.39 -13.30 -20.41
CA LEU A 404 -0.06 -13.47 -20.22
C LEU A 404 -0.85 -12.34 -20.87
N ILE A 405 -0.42 -11.09 -20.67
CA ILE A 405 -1.06 -9.90 -21.24
C ILE A 405 -0.96 -9.94 -22.77
N LEU A 406 0.20 -10.29 -23.32
CA LEU A 406 0.39 -10.42 -24.76
C LEU A 406 -0.51 -11.52 -25.34
N LEU A 407 -0.56 -12.69 -24.70
CA LEU A 407 -1.45 -13.77 -25.09
C LEU A 407 -2.93 -13.33 -25.07
N ALA A 408 -3.34 -12.60 -24.02
CA ALA A 408 -4.68 -12.05 -23.90
C ALA A 408 -4.99 -11.07 -25.04
N LEU A 409 -4.10 -10.13 -25.34
CA LEU A 409 -4.30 -9.13 -26.41
C LEU A 409 -4.48 -9.80 -27.78
N PHE A 410 -3.67 -10.80 -28.13
CA PHE A 410 -3.81 -11.53 -29.40
C PHE A 410 -5.12 -12.31 -29.48
N LEU A 411 -5.55 -12.94 -28.37
CA LEU A 411 -6.82 -13.66 -28.33
C LEU A 411 -8.03 -12.72 -28.38
N THR A 412 -7.97 -11.58 -27.70
CA THR A 412 -8.99 -10.53 -27.78
C THR A 412 -9.11 -10.00 -29.20
N GLY A 413 -7.99 -9.65 -29.84
CA GLY A 413 -7.99 -9.16 -31.23
C GLY A 413 -8.63 -10.15 -32.20
N GLU A 414 -8.28 -11.44 -32.11
CA GLU A 414 -8.89 -12.47 -32.95
C GLU A 414 -10.38 -12.68 -32.65
N GLY A 415 -10.76 -12.70 -31.38
CA GLY A 415 -12.14 -12.86 -30.93
C GLY A 415 -13.03 -11.72 -31.41
N VAL A 416 -12.60 -10.48 -31.18
CA VAL A 416 -13.27 -9.25 -31.60
C VAL A 416 -13.39 -9.18 -33.12
N TYR A 417 -12.32 -9.47 -33.87
CA TYR A 417 -12.37 -9.51 -35.34
C TYR A 417 -13.42 -10.52 -35.85
N LYS A 418 -13.47 -11.72 -35.26
CA LYS A 418 -14.46 -12.74 -35.63
C LYS A 418 -15.88 -12.35 -35.25
N MET A 419 -16.06 -11.74 -34.09
CA MET A 419 -17.35 -11.21 -33.65
C MET A 419 -17.89 -10.19 -34.66
N PHE A 420 -17.08 -9.21 -35.08
CA PHE A 420 -17.46 -8.23 -36.11
C PHE A 420 -17.79 -8.89 -37.45
N LYS A 421 -17.02 -9.89 -37.88
CA LYS A 421 -17.25 -10.57 -39.17
C LYS A 421 -18.53 -11.43 -39.18
N GLN A 422 -18.91 -12.01 -38.05
CA GLN A 422 -20.00 -13.01 -37.98
C GLN A 422 -21.35 -12.43 -37.57
N SER A 423 -21.44 -11.18 -37.12
CA SER A 423 -22.72 -10.64 -36.64
C SER A 423 -22.87 -9.15 -36.87
N LYS A 424 -23.60 -8.78 -37.94
CA LYS A 424 -24.05 -7.39 -38.20
C LYS A 424 -24.95 -6.83 -37.07
N LYS A 425 -25.58 -7.70 -36.25
CA LYS A 425 -26.51 -7.33 -35.17
C LYS A 425 -25.88 -7.16 -33.77
N ILE A 426 -24.62 -7.59 -33.57
CA ILE A 426 -23.94 -7.54 -32.24
C ILE A 426 -23.32 -6.17 -31.95
N ILE A 427 -23.31 -5.25 -32.93
CA ILE A 427 -22.95 -3.85 -32.73
C ILE A 427 -23.81 -3.26 -31.58
N VAL A 428 -25.09 -3.62 -31.49
CA VAL A 428 -25.97 -3.16 -30.40
C VAL A 428 -25.55 -3.71 -29.04
N CYS A 429 -25.06 -4.95 -28.93
CA CYS A 429 -24.58 -5.53 -27.67
C CYS A 429 -23.21 -4.99 -27.27
N GLY A 430 -22.30 -4.79 -28.24
CA GLY A 430 -21.00 -4.14 -27.99
C GLY A 430 -21.18 -2.70 -27.52
N THR A 431 -22.10 -1.95 -28.15
CA THR A 431 -22.47 -0.59 -27.76
C THR A 431 -23.27 -0.54 -26.47
N LEU A 432 -24.12 -1.54 -26.16
CA LEU A 432 -24.81 -1.65 -24.86
C LEU A 432 -23.86 -2.02 -23.73
N VAL A 433 -22.86 -2.86 -23.96
CA VAL A 433 -21.81 -3.14 -22.96
C VAL A 433 -20.91 -1.92 -22.78
N PHE A 434 -20.59 -1.21 -23.88
CA PHE A 434 -19.92 0.09 -23.82
C PHE A 434 -20.76 1.11 -23.05
N ALA A 435 -22.07 1.20 -23.28
CA ALA A 435 -22.99 2.12 -22.61
C ALA A 435 -23.38 1.68 -21.18
N LEU A 436 -23.35 0.39 -20.85
CA LEU A 436 -23.57 -0.10 -19.47
C LEU A 436 -22.31 0.09 -18.63
N ILE A 437 -21.11 -0.07 -19.20
CA ILE A 437 -19.84 0.11 -18.49
C ILE A 437 -19.44 1.61 -18.44
N PHE A 438 -19.60 2.36 -19.53
CA PHE A 438 -19.28 3.79 -19.60
C PHE A 438 -20.47 4.72 -19.36
N GLY A 439 -21.72 4.24 -19.38
CA GLY A 439 -22.89 5.03 -18.99
C GLY A 439 -23.26 4.86 -17.52
N ALA A 440 -23.06 3.67 -16.92
CA ALA A 440 -23.34 3.48 -15.50
C ALA A 440 -22.20 3.96 -14.59
N VAL A 441 -20.93 3.92 -15.01
CA VAL A 441 -19.82 4.29 -14.12
C VAL A 441 -19.69 5.80 -13.92
N PRO A 442 -19.89 6.68 -14.93
CA PRO A 442 -19.97 8.11 -14.69
C PRO A 442 -21.31 8.53 -14.10
N TYR A 443 -22.40 7.78 -14.25
CA TYR A 443 -23.70 8.14 -13.67
C TYR A 443 -23.85 7.68 -12.21
N VAL A 444 -23.16 6.61 -11.80
CA VAL A 444 -23.07 6.17 -10.39
C VAL A 444 -21.95 6.92 -9.65
N LEU A 445 -21.04 7.61 -10.36
CA LEU A 445 -20.00 8.47 -9.77
C LEU A 445 -20.20 9.98 -10.02
N ALA A 446 -21.19 10.37 -10.81
CA ALA A 446 -21.69 11.74 -10.87
C ALA A 446 -23.01 11.76 -10.12
N ASP A 447 -22.89 11.67 -8.81
CA ASP A 447 -23.91 12.26 -7.97
C ASP A 447 -23.87 13.77 -8.21
N ASN A 448 -24.79 14.26 -9.03
CA ASN A 448 -25.03 15.68 -9.23
C ASN A 448 -26.08 16.20 -8.23
N SER A 449 -26.50 15.39 -7.25
CA SER A 449 -27.13 15.98 -6.07
C SER A 449 -26.03 16.67 -5.29
N GLU A 450 -26.20 17.98 -5.05
CA GLU A 450 -25.48 18.62 -3.96
C GLU A 450 -25.77 17.78 -2.72
N PRO A 451 -24.75 17.24 -2.04
CA PRO A 451 -24.98 16.39 -0.89
C PRO A 451 -25.83 17.16 0.10
N GLU A 452 -26.97 16.60 0.45
CA GLU A 452 -27.84 17.14 1.49
C GLU A 452 -26.95 17.39 2.73
N ILE A 453 -26.95 18.62 3.23
CA ILE A 453 -25.94 19.04 4.19
C ILE A 453 -26.19 18.36 5.53
N GLN A 454 -25.57 17.19 5.73
CA GLN A 454 -25.59 16.50 7.02
C GLN A 454 -24.78 17.33 8.03
N THR A 455 -25.47 18.05 8.88
CA THR A 455 -24.87 18.74 10.03
C THR A 455 -24.29 17.69 10.99
N ILE A 456 -23.01 17.80 11.30
CA ILE A 456 -22.38 16.97 12.34
C ILE A 456 -22.57 17.65 13.69
N LYS A 457 -23.21 16.94 14.62
CA LYS A 457 -23.28 17.41 16.00
C LYS A 457 -21.88 17.60 16.57
N SER A 458 -21.59 18.78 17.12
CA SER A 458 -20.32 18.97 17.81
C SER A 458 -20.29 18.11 19.08
N VAL A 459 -19.26 17.28 19.26
CA VAL A 459 -19.04 16.47 20.48
C VAL A 459 -18.94 17.34 21.71
N TRP A 460 -18.35 18.52 21.53
CA TRP A 460 -18.01 19.45 22.58
C TRP A 460 -18.79 20.73 22.35
N GLN A 461 -19.64 21.05 23.31
CA GLN A 461 -20.28 22.35 23.36
C GLN A 461 -19.19 23.38 23.63
N LEU A 462 -19.11 24.41 22.79
CA LEU A 462 -18.23 25.55 23.05
C LEU A 462 -18.66 26.20 24.36
N ASN A 463 -17.70 26.55 25.22
CA ASN A 463 -17.98 27.41 26.36
C ASN A 463 -18.25 28.86 25.89
N ASP A 464 -18.69 29.73 26.79
CA ASP A 464 -19.11 31.08 26.38
C ASP A 464 -17.95 31.94 25.86
N SER A 465 -16.72 31.72 26.36
CA SER A 465 -15.51 32.36 25.84
C SER A 465 -15.21 31.90 24.40
N GLU A 466 -15.23 30.58 24.16
CA GLU A 466 -14.99 29.99 22.85
C GLU A 466 -16.07 30.40 21.84
N LYS A 467 -17.34 30.50 22.26
CA LYS A 467 -18.42 31.05 21.41
C LYS A 467 -18.15 32.51 21.05
N SER A 468 -17.71 33.32 22.02
CA SER A 468 -17.34 34.72 21.75
C SER A 468 -16.23 34.80 20.70
N GLN A 469 -15.18 33.98 20.85
CA GLN A 469 -14.06 33.94 19.90
C GLN A 469 -14.50 33.48 18.50
N VAL A 470 -15.39 32.49 18.40
CA VAL A 470 -15.97 32.07 17.11
C VAL A 470 -16.83 33.20 16.52
N SER A 471 -17.57 33.94 17.34
CA SER A 471 -18.34 35.11 16.91
C SER A 471 -17.43 36.23 16.40
N ASP A 472 -16.30 36.48 17.08
CA ASP A 472 -15.30 37.45 16.64
C ASP A 472 -14.62 37.02 15.33
N MET A 473 -14.45 35.71 15.11
CA MET A 473 -13.97 35.18 13.84
C MET A 473 -15.02 35.33 12.72
N TYR A 474 -16.30 35.13 13.05
CA TYR A 474 -17.41 35.38 12.13
C TYR A 474 -17.51 36.85 11.74
N ASN A 475 -17.46 37.78 12.70
CA ASN A 475 -17.55 39.22 12.44
C ASN A 475 -16.37 39.69 11.58
N PHE A 476 -15.17 39.19 11.86
CA PHE A 476 -13.99 39.44 11.03
C PHE A 476 -14.23 39.09 9.55
N VAL A 477 -14.80 37.91 9.28
CA VAL A 477 -15.15 37.50 7.91
C VAL A 477 -16.30 38.36 7.35
N LYS A 478 -17.35 38.59 8.14
CA LYS A 478 -18.53 39.33 7.71
C LYS A 478 -18.20 40.76 7.25
N ASP A 479 -17.28 41.43 7.94
CA ASP A 479 -16.97 42.83 7.68
C ASP A 479 -16.10 43.04 6.43
N ASP A 480 -15.37 42.01 5.98
CA ASP A 480 -14.44 42.10 4.84
C ASP A 480 -14.84 41.30 3.57
N VAL A 481 -15.92 40.51 3.63
CA VAL A 481 -16.39 39.71 2.48
C VAL A 481 -17.37 40.52 1.61
N LYS A 482 -17.04 40.66 0.33
CA LYS A 482 -17.88 41.30 -0.71
C LYS A 482 -18.87 40.32 -1.33
N LYS A 483 -19.81 40.83 -2.12
CA LYS A 483 -20.87 40.03 -2.78
C LYS A 483 -20.35 38.90 -3.67
N ASP A 484 -19.20 39.10 -4.31
CA ASP A 484 -18.58 38.13 -5.22
C ASP A 484 -17.54 37.24 -4.52
N ASP A 485 -17.27 37.46 -3.23
CA ASP A 485 -16.31 36.66 -2.46
C ASP A 485 -16.99 35.39 -1.93
N GLU A 486 -16.33 34.25 -2.14
CA GLU A 486 -16.79 32.96 -1.61
C GLU A 486 -16.11 32.62 -0.28
N VAL A 487 -16.91 32.12 0.67
CA VAL A 487 -16.45 31.61 1.97
C VAL A 487 -16.81 30.13 2.04
N LEU A 488 -15.84 29.26 2.34
CA LEU A 488 -16.12 27.83 2.52
C LEU A 488 -15.90 27.42 3.98
N CYS A 489 -16.80 26.62 4.53
CA CYS A 489 -16.71 26.18 5.92
C CYS A 489 -16.80 24.64 6.00
N PHE A 490 -15.83 24.01 6.67
CA PHE A 490 -15.71 22.55 6.70
C PHE A 490 -15.33 21.96 8.07
N PRO A 491 -15.91 20.80 8.44
CA PRO A 491 -17.21 20.30 7.96
C PRO A 491 -18.37 21.19 8.45
N LYS A 492 -19.62 20.91 8.09
CA LYS A 492 -20.76 21.56 8.76
C LYS A 492 -20.87 21.06 10.19
N VAL A 493 -20.64 21.94 11.15
CA VAL A 493 -20.74 21.65 12.59
C VAL A 493 -21.62 22.71 13.25
N ASP A 494 -22.49 22.30 14.18
CA ASP A 494 -23.46 23.17 14.86
C ASP A 494 -22.80 24.43 15.45
N SER A 495 -21.58 24.29 15.98
CA SER A 495 -20.84 25.38 16.62
C SER A 495 -20.37 26.49 15.65
N LEU A 496 -20.53 26.29 14.34
CA LEU A 496 -20.17 27.25 13.29
C LEU A 496 -21.41 27.82 12.59
N SER A 497 -22.61 27.62 13.16
CA SER A 497 -23.88 28.06 12.55
C SER A 497 -23.99 29.57 12.37
N ASP A 498 -23.20 30.38 13.08
CA ASP A 498 -23.18 31.83 12.83
C ASP A 498 -22.72 32.17 11.42
N PHE A 499 -21.82 31.35 10.84
CA PHE A 499 -21.41 31.51 9.44
C PHE A 499 -22.57 31.32 8.47
N ASP A 500 -23.61 30.52 8.81
CA ASP A 500 -24.83 30.36 7.99
C ASP A 500 -25.56 31.69 7.70
N LYS A 501 -25.29 32.73 8.49
CA LYS A 501 -25.87 34.08 8.33
C LYS A 501 -25.19 34.91 7.23
N LEU A 502 -24.07 34.46 6.66
CA LEU A 502 -23.45 35.12 5.51
C LEU A 502 -24.31 34.85 4.27
N ASN A 503 -24.90 35.90 3.69
CA ASN A 503 -25.74 35.80 2.48
C ASN A 503 -24.95 35.44 1.20
N ASN A 504 -23.62 35.41 1.27
CA ASN A 504 -22.74 35.06 0.16
C ASN A 504 -22.61 33.52 0.06
N HIS A 505 -22.09 33.00 -1.06
CA HIS A 505 -22.07 31.56 -1.36
C HIS A 505 -21.26 30.73 -0.33
N LEU A 506 -21.87 30.43 0.81
CA LEU A 506 -21.30 29.60 1.86
C LEU A 506 -21.50 28.12 1.52
N TRP A 507 -20.40 27.41 1.32
CA TRP A 507 -20.45 25.98 0.98
C TRP A 507 -19.99 25.12 2.14
N TYR A 508 -20.77 24.08 2.40
CA TYR A 508 -20.45 22.99 3.32
C TYR A 508 -20.35 21.66 2.55
N SER A 509 -19.51 20.73 2.99
CA SER A 509 -19.46 19.35 2.46
C SER A 509 -19.95 18.34 3.50
N SER A 510 -20.68 17.30 3.06
CA SER A 510 -21.09 16.18 3.91
C SER A 510 -19.93 15.21 4.19
N VAL A 511 -20.03 14.49 5.31
CA VAL A 511 -19.05 13.49 5.79
C VAL A 511 -19.02 12.24 4.90
N GLU A 512 -20.09 11.99 4.15
CA GLU A 512 -20.28 10.79 3.32
C GLU A 512 -19.65 10.92 1.92
N ALA A 513 -19.13 12.09 1.57
CA ALA A 513 -18.43 12.29 0.31
C ALA A 513 -17.15 11.44 0.30
N LYS A 514 -17.21 10.29 -0.37
CA LYS A 514 -16.09 9.36 -0.65
C LYS A 514 -14.88 9.99 -1.37
N ASP A 515 -14.89 11.30 -1.61
CA ASP A 515 -14.04 11.97 -2.56
C ASP A 515 -13.46 13.28 -1.98
N SER A 516 -12.26 13.18 -1.41
CA SER A 516 -11.31 14.32 -1.34
C SER A 516 -11.06 14.98 -2.72
N ILE A 517 -11.50 14.31 -3.79
CA ILE A 517 -11.56 14.76 -5.17
C ILE A 517 -12.60 15.88 -5.37
N THR A 518 -13.74 15.87 -4.67
CA THR A 518 -14.80 16.88 -4.83
C THR A 518 -14.41 18.21 -4.19
N ALA A 519 -13.89 18.20 -2.96
CA ALA A 519 -13.36 19.41 -2.31
C ALA A 519 -12.25 20.05 -3.17
N THR A 520 -11.23 19.28 -3.60
CA THR A 520 -10.17 19.82 -4.45
C THR A 520 -10.70 20.39 -5.79
N ARG A 521 -11.79 19.83 -6.33
CA ARG A 521 -12.43 20.30 -7.57
C ARG A 521 -13.23 21.58 -7.35
N VAL A 522 -13.93 21.72 -6.22
CA VAL A 522 -14.64 22.95 -5.80
C VAL A 522 -13.62 24.08 -5.60
N PHE A 523 -12.60 23.84 -4.78
CA PHE A 523 -11.55 24.82 -4.49
C PHE A 523 -10.80 25.29 -5.75
N LYS A 524 -10.49 24.39 -6.70
CA LYS A 524 -9.84 24.76 -7.97
C LYS A 524 -10.72 25.57 -8.92
N LYS A 525 -12.03 25.42 -8.84
CA LYS A 525 -12.98 26.10 -9.73
C LYS A 525 -13.24 27.53 -9.24
N HIS A 526 -13.23 27.74 -7.93
CA HIS A 526 -13.71 28.98 -7.32
C HIS A 526 -12.64 29.80 -6.60
N MET A 527 -11.56 29.19 -6.08
CA MET A 527 -10.49 29.89 -5.32
C MET A 527 -11.06 30.83 -4.24
N PRO A 528 -11.72 30.28 -3.19
CA PRO A 528 -12.45 31.08 -2.19
C PRO A 528 -11.55 32.10 -1.49
N LYS A 529 -12.14 33.21 -1.04
CA LYS A 529 -11.40 34.21 -0.25
C LYS A 529 -11.06 33.66 1.13
N TYR A 530 -12.06 33.10 1.81
CA TYR A 530 -11.89 32.51 3.14
C TYR A 530 -12.30 31.04 3.21
N VAL A 531 -11.57 30.29 4.04
CA VAL A 531 -11.82 28.87 4.33
C VAL A 531 -11.76 28.66 5.83
N VAL A 532 -12.91 28.36 6.45
CA VAL A 532 -13.01 28.00 7.86
C VAL A 532 -12.89 26.48 7.99
N LEU A 533 -11.92 25.99 8.75
CA LEU A 533 -11.65 24.57 8.93
C LEU A 533 -11.62 24.20 10.40
N ASP A 534 -12.54 23.32 10.82
CA ASP A 534 -12.50 22.70 12.14
C ASP A 534 -11.60 21.45 12.10
N LEU A 535 -10.47 21.56 12.80
CA LEU A 535 -9.43 20.55 12.98
C LEU A 535 -9.58 19.88 14.34
N SER A 536 -10.73 19.24 14.53
CA SER A 536 -10.95 18.34 15.65
C SER A 536 -9.93 17.19 15.63
N ASN A 537 -9.48 16.80 16.82
CA ASN A 537 -8.41 15.83 16.99
C ASN A 537 -8.93 14.38 16.98
N TYR A 538 -8.02 13.41 16.85
CA TYR A 538 -8.36 11.98 16.87
C TYR A 538 -9.24 11.59 18.07
N SER A 539 -8.90 12.08 19.26
CA SER A 539 -9.63 11.78 20.49
C SER A 539 -11.09 12.25 20.44
N ASN A 540 -11.35 13.39 19.81
CA ASN A 540 -12.70 13.93 19.62
C ASN A 540 -13.52 13.02 18.70
N TYR A 541 -12.95 12.59 17.58
CA TYR A 541 -13.67 11.73 16.65
C TYR A 541 -13.92 10.33 17.20
N MET A 542 -13.00 9.78 17.98
CA MET A 542 -13.21 8.49 18.65
C MET A 542 -14.36 8.53 19.67
N GLN A 543 -14.69 9.69 20.23
CA GLN A 543 -15.88 9.83 21.08
C GLN A 543 -17.17 9.77 20.25
N LEU A 544 -17.24 10.44 19.09
CA LEU A 544 -18.39 10.33 18.17
C LEU A 544 -18.62 8.89 17.69
N ILE A 545 -17.54 8.17 17.40
CA ILE A 545 -17.62 6.77 16.99
C ILE A 545 -18.16 5.92 18.15
N LYS A 546 -17.71 6.19 19.39
CA LYS A 546 -18.19 5.47 20.58
C LYS A 546 -19.64 5.78 20.91
N SER A 547 -20.09 7.03 20.77
CA SER A 547 -21.48 7.44 20.96
C SER A 547 -22.38 7.03 19.78
N LYS A 548 -21.79 6.52 18.69
CA LYS A 548 -22.46 6.16 17.42
C LYS A 548 -23.06 7.35 16.68
N ASP A 549 -22.56 8.56 16.95
CA ASP A 549 -22.94 9.77 16.24
C ASP A 549 -22.31 9.81 14.83
N ILE A 550 -21.15 9.15 14.64
CA ILE A 550 -20.54 8.90 13.32
C ILE A 550 -20.03 7.45 13.23
N THR A 551 -19.88 6.94 12.01
CA THR A 551 -19.29 5.63 11.69
C THR A 551 -17.78 5.73 11.44
N ASP A 552 -17.06 4.61 11.51
CA ASP A 552 -15.63 4.55 11.15
C ASP A 552 -15.38 5.04 9.71
N THR A 553 -16.29 4.72 8.77
CA THR A 553 -16.21 5.18 7.38
C THR A 553 -16.37 6.69 7.25
N GLN A 554 -17.29 7.28 8.03
CA GLN A 554 -17.46 8.73 8.09
C GLN A 554 -16.23 9.43 8.68
N TYR A 555 -15.62 8.85 9.71
CA TYR A 555 -14.34 9.32 10.24
C TYR A 555 -13.22 9.30 9.20
N ASP A 556 -13.04 8.18 8.48
CA ASP A 556 -12.01 8.07 7.44
C ASP A 556 -12.21 9.09 6.32
N SER A 557 -13.46 9.30 5.89
CA SER A 557 -13.83 10.33 4.91
C SER A 557 -13.50 11.74 5.40
N LEU A 558 -13.81 12.05 6.66
CA LEU A 558 -13.53 13.35 7.27
C LEU A 558 -12.03 13.65 7.33
N MET A 559 -11.23 12.67 7.78
CA MET A 559 -9.77 12.80 7.80
C MET A 559 -9.19 12.93 6.38
N SER A 560 -9.76 12.23 5.40
CA SER A 560 -9.36 12.33 3.99
C SER A 560 -9.69 13.71 3.39
N MET A 561 -10.88 14.24 3.70
CA MET A 561 -11.32 15.57 3.28
C MET A 561 -10.43 16.66 3.88
N GLN A 562 -10.26 16.68 5.20
CA GLN A 562 -9.42 17.68 5.86
C GLN A 562 -7.97 17.64 5.32
N ASN A 563 -7.41 16.44 5.11
CA ASN A 563 -6.09 16.28 4.46
C ASN A 563 -6.06 16.86 3.05
N GLY A 564 -7.11 16.67 2.26
CA GLY A 564 -7.25 17.21 0.91
C GLY A 564 -7.29 18.74 0.90
N ILE A 565 -8.09 19.32 1.80
CA ILE A 565 -8.23 20.77 1.98
C ILE A 565 -6.90 21.37 2.44
N LEU A 566 -6.27 20.85 3.49
CA LEU A 566 -4.98 21.35 3.96
C LEU A 566 -3.90 21.28 2.87
N LYS A 567 -3.87 20.20 2.07
CA LYS A 567 -2.97 20.11 0.91
C LYS A 567 -3.25 21.17 -0.14
N PHE A 568 -4.51 21.53 -0.35
CA PHE A 568 -4.88 22.61 -1.25
C PHE A 568 -4.42 23.96 -0.70
N LEU A 569 -4.81 24.30 0.54
CA LEU A 569 -4.50 25.56 1.20
C LEU A 569 -2.99 25.84 1.22
N ASN A 570 -2.20 24.86 1.65
CA ASN A 570 -0.74 24.96 1.67
C ASN A 570 -0.11 25.04 0.27
N LYS A 571 -0.76 24.49 -0.76
CA LYS A 571 -0.24 24.50 -2.14
C LYS A 571 -0.50 25.83 -2.85
N TYR A 572 -1.61 26.50 -2.53
CA TYR A 572 -2.06 27.73 -3.17
C TYR A 572 -1.91 28.95 -2.24
N ASP A 573 -0.91 28.90 -1.36
CA ASP A 573 -0.46 30.01 -0.49
C ASP A 573 -1.54 30.67 0.39
N TYR A 574 -2.49 29.88 0.88
CA TYR A 574 -3.42 30.38 1.90
C TYR A 574 -2.68 30.57 3.23
N LYS A 575 -3.09 31.59 3.99
CA LYS A 575 -2.51 31.96 5.29
C LYS A 575 -3.54 31.74 6.39
N VAL A 576 -3.10 31.28 7.55
CA VAL A 576 -3.95 31.29 8.75
C VAL A 576 -3.96 32.72 9.26
N VAL A 577 -5.15 33.32 9.38
CA VAL A 577 -5.31 34.73 9.82
C VAL A 577 -5.99 34.83 11.18
N LYS A 578 -6.73 33.80 11.58
CA LYS A 578 -7.36 33.70 12.90
C LYS A 578 -7.59 32.24 13.27
N TYR A 579 -7.58 31.91 14.56
CA TYR A 579 -7.98 30.59 15.03
C TYR A 579 -8.61 30.66 16.41
N VAL A 580 -9.37 29.61 16.74
CA VAL A 580 -9.91 29.35 18.08
C VAL A 580 -9.30 28.04 18.57
N LYS A 581 -8.57 28.11 19.69
CA LYS A 581 -8.05 26.95 20.40
C LYS A 581 -8.93 26.69 21.61
N THR A 582 -9.67 25.59 21.55
CA THR A 582 -10.54 25.16 22.65
C THR A 582 -9.75 24.56 23.81
N GLU A 583 -10.36 24.46 24.99
CA GLU A 583 -9.74 23.85 26.19
C GLU A 583 -9.31 22.38 25.96
N ASN A 584 -10.05 21.67 25.09
CA ASN A 584 -9.73 20.29 24.67
C ASN A 584 -8.69 20.22 23.54
N ASN A 585 -8.04 21.35 23.24
CA ASN A 585 -7.06 21.51 22.17
C ASN A 585 -7.59 21.05 20.79
N ARG A 586 -8.86 21.32 20.49
CA ARG A 586 -9.42 21.39 19.13
C ARG A 586 -9.16 22.78 18.57
N TYR A 587 -8.81 22.84 17.29
CA TYR A 587 -8.54 24.08 16.57
C TYR A 587 -9.63 24.32 15.55
N ILE A 588 -10.14 25.55 15.49
CA ILE A 588 -10.98 26.03 14.40
C ILE A 588 -10.19 27.16 13.74
N ALA A 589 -9.77 26.97 12.49
CA ALA A 589 -8.86 27.86 11.80
C ALA A 589 -9.56 28.59 10.66
N LEU A 590 -9.38 29.90 10.59
CA LEU A 590 -9.73 30.73 9.45
C LEU A 590 -8.51 30.91 8.56
N TRP A 591 -8.63 30.44 7.33
CA TRP A 591 -7.62 30.59 6.29
C TRP A 591 -8.08 31.61 5.26
N GLU A 592 -7.18 32.46 4.82
CA GLU A 592 -7.43 33.44 3.77
C GLU A 592 -6.47 33.20 2.60
N ASN A 593 -6.96 33.44 1.38
CA ASN A 593 -6.17 33.35 0.17
C ASN A 593 -5.06 34.41 0.17
N GLY A 594 -3.79 33.99 0.08
CA GLY A 594 -2.61 34.86 0.22
C GLY A 594 -2.58 36.08 -0.71
N ASP A 595 -3.23 36.03 -1.87
CA ASP A 595 -3.36 37.18 -2.78
C ASP A 595 -4.21 38.33 -2.20
N SER A 596 -5.00 38.05 -1.16
CA SER A 596 -5.95 38.98 -0.52
C SER A 596 -5.56 39.41 0.90
N VAL A 597 -4.58 38.76 1.52
CA VAL A 597 -4.22 38.95 2.94
C VAL A 597 -3.43 40.25 3.14
N SER A 598 -3.78 41.03 4.17
CA SER A 598 -2.95 42.16 4.59
C SER A 598 -1.71 41.69 5.38
N LYS A 599 -0.61 42.44 5.33
CA LYS A 599 0.64 42.04 6.00
C LYS A 599 0.52 41.89 7.52
N ASP A 600 -0.37 42.65 8.15
CA ASP A 600 -0.58 42.62 9.60
C ASP A 600 -1.38 41.37 10.01
N GLU A 601 -2.33 40.94 9.16
CA GLU A 601 -3.12 39.71 9.38
C GLU A 601 -2.34 38.42 9.10
N GLU A 602 -1.41 38.44 8.14
CA GLU A 602 -0.55 37.28 7.85
C GLU A 602 0.44 36.96 8.99
N ASN A 603 0.85 37.98 9.74
CA ASN A 603 1.99 37.91 10.66
C ASN A 603 1.63 38.00 12.14
N PHE A 604 0.37 37.87 12.53
CA PHE A 604 -0.06 37.99 13.94
C PHE A 604 0.70 37.05 14.90
N TRP A 605 1.19 35.92 14.41
CA TRP A 605 1.86 34.86 15.18
C TRP A 605 3.39 34.99 15.22
N ASN A 606 3.98 35.95 14.51
CA ASN A 606 5.42 36.13 14.40
C ASN A 606 5.85 37.59 14.57
N ASP A 607 7.15 37.78 14.84
CA ASP A 607 7.73 39.09 15.15
C ASP A 607 8.39 39.75 13.93
N GLY A 608 8.07 39.27 12.71
CA GLY A 608 8.55 39.81 11.44
C GLY A 608 9.16 38.75 10.50
N GLY A 609 9.52 39.19 9.30
CA GLY A 609 10.01 38.31 8.22
C GLY A 609 8.93 37.98 7.20
N ASP A 610 9.31 37.27 6.13
CA ASP A 610 8.39 36.84 5.06
C ASP A 610 8.53 35.35 4.73
N GLY A 611 9.17 34.59 5.62
CA GLY A 611 9.39 33.15 5.46
C GLY A 611 10.44 32.80 4.42
N THR A 612 11.09 33.76 3.77
CA THR A 612 12.23 33.48 2.88
C THR A 612 13.49 33.19 3.68
N ARG A 613 14.48 32.54 3.07
CA ARG A 613 15.78 32.31 3.72
C ARG A 613 16.47 33.60 4.18
N GLU A 614 16.38 34.65 3.38
CA GLU A 614 17.03 35.94 3.66
C GLU A 614 16.28 36.73 4.75
N LYS A 615 14.97 36.48 4.90
CA LYS A 615 14.10 37.09 5.90
C LYS A 615 13.17 36.02 6.49
N PRO A 616 13.71 35.11 7.32
CA PRO A 616 12.90 34.06 7.93
C PRO A 616 11.84 34.69 8.82
N TYR A 617 10.71 34.00 9.03
CA TYR A 617 9.75 34.39 10.07
C TYR A 617 10.45 34.34 11.43
N ILE A 618 10.28 35.39 12.24
CA ILE A 618 11.00 35.57 13.50
C ILE A 618 10.13 35.18 14.67
N ILE A 619 10.69 34.38 15.58
CA ILE A 619 10.13 34.08 16.89
C ILE A 619 11.09 34.65 17.94
N SER A 620 10.61 35.56 18.77
CA SER A 620 11.42 36.31 19.73
C SER A 620 10.96 36.17 21.19
N SER A 621 9.78 35.60 21.42
CA SER A 621 9.14 35.49 22.73
C SER A 621 8.47 34.11 22.94
N SER A 622 8.08 33.82 24.19
CA SER A 622 7.31 32.62 24.53
C SER A 622 5.92 32.64 23.90
N GLU A 623 5.32 33.82 23.79
CA GLU A 623 4.02 34.06 23.14
C GLU A 623 4.07 33.71 21.65
N SER A 624 5.01 34.28 20.88
CA SER A 624 5.11 33.98 19.45
C SER A 624 5.50 32.51 19.19
N LEU A 625 6.22 31.86 20.10
CA LEU A 625 6.48 30.42 20.01
C LEU A 625 5.22 29.56 20.24
N VAL A 626 4.34 29.97 21.17
CA VAL A 626 3.05 29.31 21.39
C VAL A 626 2.16 29.50 20.16
N GLU A 627 2.07 30.71 19.63
CA GLU A 627 1.26 31.01 18.45
C GLU A 627 1.79 30.30 17.20
N PHE A 628 3.10 30.23 17.00
CA PHE A 628 3.70 29.43 15.94
C PHE A 628 3.30 27.96 16.04
N SER A 629 3.35 27.38 17.26
CA SER A 629 2.87 26.02 17.48
C SER A 629 1.39 25.88 17.11
N ASP A 630 0.56 26.84 17.53
CA ASP A 630 -0.88 26.82 17.26
C ASP A 630 -1.20 26.96 15.76
N VAL A 631 -0.47 27.80 15.01
CA VAL A 631 -0.58 27.91 13.55
C VAL A 631 -0.18 26.60 12.85
N THR A 632 0.86 25.91 13.33
CA THR A 632 1.20 24.57 12.78
C THR A 632 0.10 23.55 13.06
N ASN A 633 -0.58 23.66 14.21
CA ASN A 633 -1.71 22.82 14.60
C ASN A 633 -3.02 23.19 13.89
N CYS A 634 -3.10 24.40 13.33
CA CYS A 634 -4.09 24.80 12.35
C CYS A 634 -3.84 24.21 10.94
N GLY A 635 -2.74 23.46 10.75
CA GLY A 635 -2.45 22.71 9.53
C GLY A 635 -1.51 23.41 8.53
N LYS A 636 -0.92 24.55 8.89
CA LYS A 636 0.14 25.20 8.10
C LYS A 636 1.43 24.38 8.19
N THR A 637 1.95 23.99 7.03
CA THR A 637 3.06 23.04 6.92
C THR A 637 4.42 23.70 6.76
N PHE A 638 4.46 24.99 6.41
CA PHE A 638 5.70 25.72 6.16
C PHE A 638 6.60 25.13 5.06
N GLU A 639 6.03 24.39 4.10
CA GLU A 639 6.82 23.80 3.00
C GLU A 639 7.57 24.90 2.23
N ASP A 640 8.90 24.76 2.12
CA ASP A 640 9.81 25.72 1.49
C ASP A 640 9.93 27.11 2.20
N GLU A 641 9.42 27.24 3.44
CA GLU A 641 9.52 28.45 4.29
C GLU A 641 10.54 28.28 5.45
N PHE A 642 11.04 29.42 5.96
CA PHE A 642 12.05 29.50 7.03
C PHE A 642 11.49 30.23 8.25
N VAL A 643 11.72 29.65 9.42
CA VAL A 643 11.39 30.21 10.74
C VAL A 643 12.66 30.23 11.57
N ALA A 644 12.95 31.33 12.24
CA ALA A 644 14.17 31.49 13.04
C ALA A 644 13.88 32.11 14.40
N LEU A 645 14.61 31.65 15.42
CA LEU A 645 14.64 32.36 16.70
C LEU A 645 15.54 33.60 16.60
N SER A 646 15.11 34.71 17.20
CA SER A 646 15.95 35.90 17.35
C SER A 646 16.56 36.04 18.74
N ASN A 647 15.94 35.44 19.76
CA ASN A 647 16.36 35.51 21.16
C ASN A 647 16.28 34.12 21.82
N ASN A 648 16.92 33.99 22.99
CA ASN A 648 16.60 32.90 23.92
C ASN A 648 15.16 33.06 24.44
N ILE A 649 14.45 31.95 24.57
CA ILE A 649 13.03 31.93 24.97
C ILE A 649 12.91 31.13 26.27
N ASP A 650 12.45 31.78 27.33
CA ASP A 650 12.05 31.12 28.57
C ASP A 650 10.55 30.78 28.54
N MET A 651 10.22 29.51 28.75
CA MET A 651 8.85 28.98 28.71
C MET A 651 8.27 28.76 30.11
N SER A 652 8.91 29.30 31.16
CA SER A 652 8.47 29.17 32.55
C SER A 652 7.04 29.69 32.81
N ASP A 653 6.62 30.74 32.11
CA ASP A 653 5.26 31.30 32.19
C ASP A 653 4.22 30.52 31.38
N VAL A 654 4.64 29.56 30.55
CA VAL A 654 3.74 28.72 29.75
C VAL A 654 3.43 27.44 30.52
N GLU A 655 2.25 27.40 31.16
CA GLU A 655 1.83 26.28 32.01
C GLU A 655 1.95 24.93 31.28
N LYS A 656 1.53 24.85 30.02
CA LYS A 656 1.61 23.64 29.21
C LYS A 656 1.79 23.94 27.74
N PHE A 657 2.97 23.62 27.21
CA PHE A 657 3.26 23.81 25.79
C PHE A 657 2.57 22.74 24.92
N THR A 658 2.01 23.18 23.79
CA THR A 658 1.45 22.28 22.76
C THR A 658 2.54 21.93 21.75
N PRO A 659 2.80 20.65 21.44
CA PRO A 659 3.77 20.27 20.41
C PRO A 659 3.54 20.99 19.08
N ILE A 660 4.61 21.37 18.40
CA ILE A 660 4.55 21.78 16.98
C ILE A 660 4.11 20.57 16.16
N SER A 661 3.08 20.74 15.33
CA SER A 661 2.50 19.66 14.49
C SER A 661 2.11 18.41 15.30
N ARG A 662 1.12 18.57 16.19
CA ARG A 662 0.67 17.56 17.15
C ARG A 662 0.30 16.22 16.51
N PHE A 663 0.41 15.14 17.28
CA PHE A 663 0.37 13.77 16.75
C PHE A 663 -1.03 13.27 16.35
N ASP A 664 -2.06 13.76 17.03
CA ASP A 664 -3.48 13.44 16.83
C ASP A 664 -4.19 14.44 15.89
N THR A 665 -3.41 15.28 15.20
CA THR A 665 -3.85 16.11 14.08
C THR A 665 -3.15 15.66 12.79
N ILE A 666 -3.57 16.23 11.66
CA ILE A 666 -2.99 16.00 10.33
C ILE A 666 -1.81 16.92 10.03
N GLY A 667 -1.39 17.72 11.02
CA GLY A 667 -0.28 18.67 10.90
C GLY A 667 1.08 17.99 10.70
N MET A 668 1.88 18.56 9.81
CA MET A 668 3.27 18.17 9.55
C MET A 668 4.10 19.42 9.31
N PHE A 669 5.24 19.55 9.99
CA PHE A 669 6.17 20.65 9.77
C PHE A 669 7.19 20.28 8.70
N LYS A 670 7.14 20.97 7.57
CA LYS A 670 7.98 20.76 6.38
C LYS A 670 9.00 21.88 6.12
N GLY A 671 8.95 22.94 6.92
CA GLY A 671 9.85 24.09 6.79
C GLY A 671 11.22 23.85 7.40
N VAL A 672 11.99 24.94 7.48
CA VAL A 672 13.24 25.01 8.22
C VAL A 672 12.98 25.78 9.51
N PHE A 673 13.16 25.12 10.66
CA PHE A 673 13.18 25.77 11.96
C PHE A 673 14.64 25.94 12.40
N ASP A 674 15.09 27.18 12.46
CA ASP A 674 16.45 27.55 12.82
C ASP A 674 16.46 28.20 14.21
N GLY A 675 17.02 27.50 15.19
CA GLY A 675 17.26 28.09 16.51
C GLY A 675 18.22 29.27 16.45
N ASN A 676 18.98 29.43 15.36
CA ASN A 676 19.94 30.52 15.14
C ASN A 676 20.91 30.68 16.33
N GLY A 677 21.23 29.56 16.99
CA GLY A 677 22.09 29.49 18.18
C GLY A 677 21.40 29.79 19.50
N ASN A 678 20.12 30.15 19.49
CA ASN A 678 19.35 30.45 20.68
C ASN A 678 18.85 29.19 21.40
N THR A 679 18.43 29.42 22.63
CA THR A 679 17.99 28.41 23.58
C THR A 679 16.51 28.57 23.88
N ILE A 680 15.78 27.45 23.93
CA ILE A 680 14.45 27.38 24.54
C ILE A 680 14.59 26.66 25.88
N SER A 681 14.26 27.35 26.97
CA SER A 681 14.39 26.83 28.33
C SER A 681 13.03 26.57 28.95
N ASN A 682 12.97 25.62 29.89
CA ASN A 682 11.80 25.40 30.77
C ASN A 682 10.49 25.01 30.06
N LEU A 683 10.54 24.34 28.90
CA LEU A 683 9.33 23.81 28.25
C LEU A 683 8.63 22.79 29.18
N ASN A 684 7.36 23.04 29.49
CA ASN A 684 6.54 22.10 30.26
C ASN A 684 5.57 21.34 29.35
N MET A 685 5.85 20.06 29.10
CA MET A 685 5.02 19.17 28.28
C MET A 685 4.57 17.95 29.10
N LYS A 686 3.65 18.17 30.04
CA LYS A 686 3.03 17.10 30.82
C LYS A 686 1.69 16.69 30.24
N TYR A 687 1.67 15.52 29.61
CA TYR A 687 0.49 14.91 28.99
C TYR A 687 0.17 13.57 29.65
N SER A 688 -1.07 13.11 29.45
CA SER A 688 -1.53 11.82 29.95
C SER A 688 -0.57 10.70 29.52
N MET A 689 -0.34 9.73 30.41
CA MET A 689 0.53 8.58 30.17
C MET A 689 -0.25 7.32 29.70
N THR A 690 -1.47 7.49 29.18
CA THR A 690 -2.35 6.38 28.77
C THR A 690 -1.88 5.64 27.51
N THR A 691 -2.28 4.37 27.36
CA THR A 691 -1.67 3.37 26.44
C THR A 691 -1.96 3.52 24.93
N LYS A 692 -2.41 4.68 24.44
CA LYS A 692 -2.93 4.80 23.06
C LYS A 692 -1.91 5.39 22.08
N ALA A 693 -1.69 4.69 20.98
CA ALA A 693 -0.69 5.06 19.98
C ALA A 693 -0.99 6.35 19.20
N ASN A 694 -2.25 6.80 19.14
CA ASN A 694 -2.72 7.88 18.25
C ASN A 694 -3.30 9.10 19.00
N ASP A 695 -2.91 9.28 20.26
CA ASP A 695 -3.41 10.31 21.17
C ASP A 695 -2.34 11.42 21.38
N ALA A 696 -2.77 12.63 21.78
CA ALA A 696 -1.92 13.79 22.12
C ALA A 696 -0.79 13.51 23.14
N SER A 697 -0.85 12.39 23.85
CA SER A 697 0.17 11.85 24.75
C SER A 697 1.48 11.42 24.06
N ASN A 698 1.53 11.42 22.73
CA ASN A 698 2.77 11.35 21.97
C ASN A 698 3.35 12.76 21.82
N ILE A 699 4.51 13.01 22.43
CA ILE A 699 5.04 14.38 22.54
C ILE A 699 6.52 14.47 22.16
N ALA A 700 6.86 15.63 21.60
CA ALA A 700 8.20 16.20 21.46
C ALA A 700 8.02 17.69 21.14
N PHE A 701 9.11 18.47 21.13
CA PHE A 701 9.06 19.85 20.66
C PHE A 701 8.41 19.95 19.27
N ILE A 702 8.87 19.13 18.31
CA ILE A 702 8.22 18.91 17.01
C ILE A 702 7.74 17.46 16.91
N ASN A 703 6.44 17.26 16.76
CA ASN A 703 5.90 15.90 16.71
C ASN A 703 6.11 15.23 15.35
N ASN A 704 5.72 15.89 14.26
CA ASN A 704 5.82 15.36 12.88
C ASN A 704 6.75 16.21 12.01
N LEU A 705 8.05 15.88 11.98
CA LEU A 705 9.06 16.63 11.21
C LEU A 705 9.28 16.03 9.82
N TYR A 706 9.02 16.83 8.79
CA TYR A 706 9.22 16.53 7.36
C TYR A 706 10.17 17.54 6.67
N GLY A 707 10.72 18.47 7.45
CA GLY A 707 11.72 19.46 7.04
C GLY A 707 12.97 19.40 7.92
N THR A 708 13.54 20.56 8.23
CA THR A 708 14.83 20.64 8.94
C THR A 708 14.68 21.37 10.26
N LEU A 709 15.32 20.84 11.30
CA LEU A 709 15.55 21.52 12.57
C LEU A 709 17.05 21.76 12.73
N THR A 710 17.46 23.01 12.99
CA THR A 710 18.89 23.35 13.08
C THR A 710 19.21 24.37 14.17
N ASN A 711 20.47 24.39 14.63
CA ASN A 711 21.08 25.40 15.50
C ASN A 711 20.27 25.74 16.76
N LEU A 712 19.64 24.75 17.39
CA LEU A 712 18.73 24.95 18.53
C LEU A 712 19.26 24.27 19.79
N LYS A 713 19.22 24.98 20.92
CA LYS A 713 19.34 24.38 22.26
C LYS A 713 17.96 24.27 22.92
N ILE A 714 17.67 23.12 23.54
CA ILE A 714 16.53 22.96 24.46
C ILE A 714 17.07 22.53 25.82
N GLU A 715 16.72 23.27 26.86
CA GLU A 715 17.24 22.99 28.21
C GLU A 715 16.20 23.06 29.33
N ASN A 716 16.52 22.40 30.44
CA ASN A 716 15.76 22.43 31.70
C ASN A 716 14.25 22.15 31.53
N SER A 717 13.90 21.35 30.51
CA SER A 717 12.52 21.14 30.08
C SER A 717 11.99 19.78 30.53
N ILE A 718 10.67 19.65 30.65
CA ILE A 718 9.99 18.44 31.10
C ILE A 718 9.12 17.88 29.98
N PHE A 719 9.37 16.62 29.61
CA PHE A 719 8.60 15.87 28.62
C PHE A 719 8.01 14.63 29.28
N THR A 720 6.69 14.63 29.50
CA THR A 720 5.98 13.52 30.15
C THR A 720 4.79 13.06 29.30
N GLY A 721 4.79 11.80 28.83
CA GLY A 721 3.72 11.28 27.97
C GLY A 721 3.71 9.76 27.78
N TYR A 722 2.96 9.26 26.80
CA TYR A 722 2.96 7.84 26.42
C TYR A 722 4.23 7.45 25.66
N ASN A 723 4.56 8.24 24.63
CA ASN A 723 5.88 8.25 24.00
C ASN A 723 6.39 9.68 24.01
N ALA A 724 7.66 9.89 24.36
CA ALA A 724 8.21 11.24 24.51
C ALA A 724 9.59 11.35 23.84
N ALA A 725 9.89 12.53 23.31
CA ALA A 725 11.25 12.94 23.00
C ALA A 725 11.48 14.43 23.25
N VAL A 726 12.73 14.90 23.26
CA VAL A 726 13.01 16.35 23.35
C VAL A 726 12.72 17.02 22.02
N PHE A 727 13.45 16.63 20.97
CA PHE A 727 13.35 17.33 19.68
C PHE A 727 12.23 16.81 18.77
N VAL A 728 12.28 15.53 18.37
CA VAL A 728 11.37 15.01 17.33
C VAL A 728 10.69 13.69 17.68
N ARG A 729 9.35 13.63 17.59
CA ARG A 729 8.62 12.38 17.86
C ARG A 729 8.65 11.40 16.67
N THR A 730 8.39 11.87 15.46
CA THR A 730 8.35 11.08 14.21
C THR A 730 8.93 11.85 13.04
N SER A 731 9.65 11.17 12.14
CA SER A 731 10.23 11.79 10.94
C SER A 731 9.89 11.07 9.63
N ASN A 732 9.99 11.81 8.52
CA ASN A 732 10.03 11.25 7.17
C ASN A 732 11.48 10.87 6.82
N ARG A 733 11.71 9.61 6.44
CA ARG A 733 13.07 9.09 6.18
C ARG A 733 13.85 9.86 5.11
N ASP A 734 13.17 10.41 4.10
CA ASP A 734 13.82 10.96 2.90
C ASP A 734 13.96 12.48 2.90
N LYS A 735 13.37 13.19 3.87
CA LYS A 735 13.24 14.66 3.84
C LYS A 735 13.63 15.37 5.12
N THR A 736 13.91 14.62 6.18
CA THR A 736 14.06 15.18 7.52
C THR A 736 15.53 15.23 7.97
N ALA A 737 15.93 16.32 8.61
CA ALA A 737 17.23 16.44 9.26
C ALA A 737 17.14 17.19 10.60
N ILE A 738 17.90 16.73 11.59
CA ILE A 738 18.23 17.48 12.80
C ILE A 738 19.73 17.75 12.74
N VAL A 739 20.13 19.02 12.83
CA VAL A 739 21.52 19.44 12.65
C VAL A 739 21.89 20.42 13.75
N ASN A 740 23.10 20.33 14.29
CA ASN A 740 23.60 21.35 15.22
C ASN A 740 22.63 21.64 16.38
N CYS A 741 22.17 20.61 17.08
CA CYS A 741 21.18 20.78 18.16
C CYS A 741 21.74 20.27 19.50
N VAL A 742 21.35 20.92 20.60
CA VAL A 742 21.82 20.61 21.95
C VAL A 742 20.64 20.36 22.89
N SER A 743 20.61 19.20 23.52
CA SER A 743 19.70 18.91 24.64
C SER A 743 20.47 18.98 25.95
N SER A 744 19.97 19.72 26.94
CA SER A 744 20.62 19.71 28.26
C SER A 744 19.73 19.88 29.47
N GLY A 745 19.92 19.08 30.51
CA GLY A 745 19.15 19.22 31.74
C GLY A 745 17.67 18.87 31.59
N ASN A 746 17.27 18.20 30.51
CA ASN A 746 15.88 17.87 30.24
C ASN A 746 15.47 16.58 30.97
N ASN A 747 14.20 16.49 31.36
CA ASN A 747 13.62 15.30 31.96
C ASN A 747 12.56 14.69 31.03
N VAL A 748 12.88 13.57 30.42
CA VAL A 748 12.02 12.83 29.49
C VAL A 748 11.52 11.55 30.16
N LYS A 749 10.22 11.48 30.43
CA LYS A 749 9.56 10.33 31.04
C LYS A 749 8.40 9.83 30.18
N ALA A 750 8.46 8.55 29.78
CA ALA A 750 7.42 7.93 28.96
C ALA A 750 7.00 6.54 29.47
N THR A 751 5.71 6.22 29.38
CA THR A 751 5.21 4.87 29.74
C THR A 751 5.45 3.81 28.67
N ASN A 752 5.91 4.20 27.47
CA ASN A 752 6.30 3.25 26.41
C ASN A 752 7.72 3.52 25.92
N ARG A 753 7.98 4.61 25.19
CA ARG A 753 9.31 4.91 24.65
C ARG A 753 9.72 6.35 24.89
N ALA A 754 10.97 6.54 25.28
CA ALA A 754 11.57 7.84 25.51
C ALA A 754 12.84 8.02 24.65
N GLY A 755 13.02 9.20 24.07
CA GLY A 755 14.22 9.53 23.29
C GLY A 755 14.73 10.93 23.56
N ILE A 756 16.02 11.19 23.35
CA ILE A 756 16.54 12.56 23.46
C ILE A 756 16.28 13.29 22.14
N PHE A 757 16.95 12.87 21.06
CA PHE A 757 16.81 13.52 19.75
C PHE A 757 15.59 13.04 18.98
N GLY A 758 15.12 11.83 19.23
CA GLY A 758 13.79 11.45 18.79
C GLY A 758 13.30 10.10 19.26
N ASP A 759 12.04 9.78 19.02
CA ASP A 759 11.48 8.44 19.31
C ASP A 759 11.43 7.57 18.05
N LYS A 760 10.45 7.79 17.16
CA LYS A 760 10.29 7.08 15.89
C LYS A 760 10.98 7.85 14.77
N TYR A 761 12.28 8.08 14.95
CA TYR A 761 13.09 8.86 14.03
C TYR A 761 13.88 7.93 13.10
N GLY A 762 13.77 8.10 11.79
CA GLY A 762 14.43 7.25 10.79
C GLY A 762 15.13 8.03 9.68
N ALA A 763 15.57 9.24 9.97
CA ALA A 763 16.23 10.15 9.03
C ALA A 763 17.63 10.52 9.54
N VAL A 764 18.17 11.69 9.15
CA VAL A 764 19.55 12.08 9.51
C VAL A 764 19.61 12.91 10.79
N ILE A 765 20.58 12.64 11.66
CA ILE A 765 20.96 13.48 12.80
C ILE A 765 22.46 13.75 12.71
N VAL A 766 22.84 15.03 12.70
CA VAL A 766 24.25 15.44 12.62
C VAL A 766 24.55 16.44 13.72
N ASN A 767 25.70 16.29 14.37
CA ASN A 767 26.17 17.24 15.39
C ASN A 767 25.15 17.42 16.52
N GLY A 768 24.58 16.31 17.00
CA GLY A 768 23.64 16.28 18.12
C GLY A 768 24.37 16.08 19.45
N ILE A 769 24.24 17.03 20.37
CA ILE A 769 24.88 16.97 21.69
C ILE A 769 23.82 16.83 22.79
N SER A 770 24.03 15.93 23.73
CA SER A 770 23.18 15.76 24.90
C SER A 770 23.99 15.67 26.19
N TYR A 771 23.65 16.47 27.19
CA TYR A 771 24.32 16.37 28.49
C TYR A 771 23.38 16.68 29.66
N ASN A 772 23.55 15.98 30.77
CA ASN A 772 22.73 16.12 31.97
C ASN A 772 21.22 15.87 31.75
N ASP A 773 20.84 15.20 30.66
CA ASP A 773 19.45 14.79 30.43
C ASP A 773 19.11 13.55 31.25
N THR A 774 17.86 13.45 31.70
CA THR A 774 17.28 12.23 32.26
C THR A 774 16.27 11.67 31.28
N VAL A 775 16.40 10.38 30.93
CA VAL A 775 15.51 9.70 29.99
C VAL A 775 15.04 8.41 30.60
N SER A 776 13.72 8.22 30.66
CA SER A 776 13.11 7.00 31.21
C SER A 776 11.94 6.54 30.35
N GLY A 777 12.03 5.33 29.82
CA GLY A 777 10.99 4.71 28.98
C GLY A 777 10.83 3.22 29.29
N VAL A 778 9.62 2.79 29.66
CA VAL A 778 9.34 1.41 30.12
C VAL A 778 9.76 0.33 29.11
N LYS A 779 9.52 0.56 27.81
CA LYS A 779 9.84 -0.40 26.75
C LYS A 779 11.20 -0.13 26.12
N ASN A 780 11.53 1.14 25.90
CA ASN A 780 12.81 1.56 25.33
C ASN A 780 13.15 3.00 25.73
N GLU A 781 14.44 3.28 25.88
CA GLU A 781 14.99 4.59 26.20
C GLU A 781 16.39 4.79 25.58
N GLY A 782 16.84 6.03 25.43
CA GLY A 782 18.19 6.38 24.98
C GLY A 782 18.20 7.60 24.06
N PHE A 783 19.26 7.75 23.25
CA PHE A 783 19.38 8.86 22.30
C PHE A 783 18.22 8.86 21.27
N ILE A 784 17.79 7.65 20.83
CA ILE A 784 16.60 7.42 20.01
C ILE A 784 15.67 6.39 20.66
N GLY A 785 14.39 6.71 20.85
CA GLY A 785 13.43 5.86 21.57
C GLY A 785 13.08 4.53 20.88
N VAL A 786 12.96 4.46 19.54
CA VAL A 786 12.65 3.21 18.83
C VAL A 786 13.89 2.32 18.66
N LYS A 787 13.74 1.02 18.96
CA LYS A 787 14.78 0.00 18.74
C LYS A 787 15.05 -0.20 17.24
N ASN A 788 16.33 -0.27 16.87
CA ASN A 788 16.81 -0.49 15.50
C ASN A 788 16.27 0.55 14.49
N ALA A 789 16.18 1.81 14.91
CA ALA A 789 15.92 2.91 14.00
C ALA A 789 16.96 2.91 12.87
N SER A 790 16.51 3.03 11.62
CA SER A 790 17.38 3.18 10.44
C SER A 790 17.87 4.62 10.27
N ALA A 791 18.15 5.31 11.38
CA ALA A 791 18.61 6.70 11.37
C ALA A 791 20.11 6.75 11.02
N ASP A 792 20.49 7.76 10.23
CA ASP A 792 21.89 8.07 9.92
C ASP A 792 22.37 9.09 10.96
N ILE A 793 23.14 8.62 11.94
CA ILE A 793 23.58 9.43 13.08
C ILE A 793 25.08 9.65 12.97
N ARG A 794 25.49 10.93 12.94
CA ARG A 794 26.88 11.31 12.72
C ARG A 794 27.30 12.38 13.71
N ASN A 795 28.50 12.21 14.27
CA ASN A 795 29.12 13.20 15.17
C ASN A 795 28.18 13.61 16.30
N CYS A 796 27.47 12.64 16.87
CA CYS A 796 26.55 12.84 17.99
C CYS A 796 27.19 12.30 19.26
N TYR A 797 27.04 13.05 20.34
CA TYR A 797 27.73 12.80 21.60
C TYR A 797 26.76 12.95 22.77
N THR A 798 26.91 12.12 23.80
CA THR A 798 26.06 12.20 25.00
C THR A 798 26.83 11.91 26.29
N THR A 799 26.42 12.54 27.41
CA THR A 799 26.87 12.14 28.76
C THR A 799 25.92 11.14 29.43
N THR A 800 24.80 10.83 28.80
CA THR A 800 23.82 9.86 29.30
C THR A 800 24.16 8.48 28.75
N SER A 801 23.97 7.42 29.54
CA SER A 801 24.26 6.05 29.08
C SER A 801 23.37 5.68 27.90
N ASP A 802 23.94 5.57 26.70
CA ASP A 802 23.23 5.11 25.50
C ASP A 802 23.47 3.61 25.28
N SER A 803 22.51 2.79 25.71
CA SER A 803 22.57 1.32 25.58
C SER A 803 22.71 0.80 24.14
N ARG A 804 22.56 1.66 23.13
CA ARG A 804 22.47 1.27 21.71
C ARG A 804 23.52 1.91 20.81
N ASN A 805 24.51 2.61 21.35
CA ASN A 805 25.61 3.26 20.62
C ASN A 805 25.14 4.14 19.43
N TYR A 806 24.00 4.82 19.56
CA TYR A 806 23.55 5.79 18.56
C TYR A 806 24.34 7.09 18.64
N ALA A 807 24.68 7.51 19.85
CA ALA A 807 25.61 8.60 20.12
C ALA A 807 26.83 8.09 20.89
N THR A 808 27.98 8.72 20.69
CA THR A 808 29.21 8.39 21.41
C THR A 808 29.10 8.90 22.84
N SER A 809 29.18 8.00 23.82
CA SER A 809 29.23 8.38 25.23
C SER A 809 30.55 9.07 25.56
N VAL A 810 30.49 10.27 26.14
CA VAL A 810 31.66 11.10 26.47
C VAL A 810 31.50 11.78 27.82
N SER A 811 32.61 12.29 28.38
CA SER A 811 32.56 13.12 29.59
C SER A 811 32.07 14.55 29.27
N ILE A 812 31.55 15.23 30.29
CA ILE A 812 31.19 16.65 30.18
C ILE A 812 32.39 17.52 29.82
N ASP A 813 33.58 17.20 30.34
CA ASP A 813 34.83 17.91 30.02
C ASP A 813 35.18 17.80 28.54
N TYR A 814 34.92 16.64 27.91
CA TYR A 814 35.12 16.47 26.48
C TYR A 814 34.13 17.30 25.65
N ILE A 815 32.85 17.36 26.07
CA ILE A 815 31.83 18.21 25.42
C ILE A 815 32.22 19.69 25.48
N ASN A 816 32.88 20.13 26.55
CA ASN A 816 33.33 21.51 26.71
C ASN A 816 34.78 21.75 26.25
N SER A 817 35.34 20.86 25.44
CA SER A 817 36.72 20.96 24.96
C SER A 817 36.85 21.60 23.57
N GLN A 818 38.00 22.17 23.26
CA GLN A 818 38.27 22.67 21.91
C GLN A 818 38.32 21.54 20.86
N ALA A 819 38.57 20.29 21.28
CA ALA A 819 38.65 19.15 20.39
C ALA A 819 37.29 18.85 19.74
N ILE A 820 36.20 18.83 20.52
CA ILE A 820 34.86 18.58 19.97
C ILE A 820 34.40 19.73 19.07
N VAL A 821 34.74 20.97 19.41
CA VAL A 821 34.45 22.14 18.57
C VAL A 821 35.03 21.98 17.16
N SER A 822 36.30 21.60 17.06
CA SER A 822 36.96 21.35 15.77
C SER A 822 36.24 20.24 14.98
N THR A 823 35.90 19.12 15.62
CA THR A 823 35.18 18.01 15.00
C THR A 823 33.80 18.42 14.47
N LEU A 824 33.02 19.14 15.26
CA LEU A 824 31.66 19.55 14.89
C LEU A 824 31.67 20.57 13.74
N ASN A 825 32.62 21.51 13.74
CA ASN A 825 32.79 22.52 12.68
C ASN A 825 33.25 21.91 11.35
N GLU A 826 34.16 20.95 11.37
CA GLU A 826 34.59 20.21 10.17
C GLU A 826 33.43 19.39 9.57
N SER A 827 32.65 18.72 10.42
CA SER A 827 31.48 17.92 10.06
C SER A 827 30.38 18.75 9.37
N ALA A 828 30.10 19.96 9.87
CA ALA A 828 29.06 20.83 9.33
C ALA A 828 29.27 21.18 7.85
N THR A 829 30.54 21.39 7.46
CA THR A 829 30.94 21.67 6.07
C THR A 829 30.68 20.46 5.16
N THR A 830 30.98 19.25 5.63
CA THR A 830 30.76 18.00 4.89
C THR A 830 29.26 17.70 4.72
N PHE A 831 28.44 18.02 5.72
CA PHE A 831 26.99 17.77 5.66
C PHE A 831 26.25 18.70 4.70
N LYS A 832 26.68 19.97 4.59
CA LYS A 832 26.16 20.91 3.58
C LYS A 832 26.30 20.34 2.16
N THR A 833 27.42 19.68 1.88
CA THR A 833 27.67 18.97 0.60
C THR A 833 26.78 17.74 0.45
N TYR A 834 26.62 16.93 1.50
CA TYR A 834 25.74 15.75 1.48
C TYR A 834 24.26 16.09 1.23
N GLN A 835 23.72 17.13 1.87
CA GLN A 835 22.35 17.60 1.62
C GLN A 835 22.15 18.06 0.17
N PHE A 836 23.16 18.71 -0.42
CA PHE A 836 23.12 19.13 -1.82
C PHE A 836 23.09 17.93 -2.78
N GLU A 837 23.86 16.88 -2.50
CA GLU A 837 23.98 15.70 -3.37
C GLU A 837 22.79 14.73 -3.30
N THR A 838 22.14 14.63 -2.13
CA THR A 838 21.05 13.66 -1.88
C THR A 838 19.66 14.20 -2.23
N ASN A 839 19.47 15.52 -2.27
CA ASN A 839 18.20 16.12 -2.62
C ASN A 839 17.93 16.03 -4.15
N LYS A 840 17.16 15.01 -4.57
CA LYS A 840 16.74 14.82 -5.98
C LYS A 840 16.02 16.03 -6.59
N LYS A 841 15.34 16.85 -5.76
CA LYS A 841 14.61 18.07 -6.17
C LYS A 841 15.63 19.19 -6.46
N ALA A 842 16.74 19.26 -5.70
CA ALA A 842 17.91 20.12 -5.96
C ALA A 842 18.65 19.79 -7.26
N LYS A 843 18.81 18.50 -7.57
CA LYS A 843 19.38 18.07 -8.85
C LYS A 843 18.52 18.42 -10.07
N LYS A 844 17.19 18.51 -9.92
CA LYS A 844 16.25 18.62 -11.06
C LYS A 844 15.84 20.06 -11.41
N LEU A 845 15.87 21.00 -10.46
CA LEU A 845 15.28 22.34 -10.65
C LEU A 845 16.23 23.47 -11.03
N LYS A 846 17.57 23.32 -10.98
CA LYS A 846 18.56 24.41 -11.24
C LYS A 846 18.28 25.75 -10.51
N LYS A 847 17.33 25.82 -9.57
CA LYS A 847 17.13 26.94 -8.65
C LYS A 847 18.17 26.81 -7.54
N LYS A 848 18.78 27.94 -7.11
CA LYS A 848 19.58 28.00 -5.89
C LYS A 848 18.74 27.41 -4.75
N TYR A 849 19.03 26.18 -4.31
CA TYR A 849 18.37 25.64 -3.13
C TYR A 849 18.82 26.46 -1.93
N LYS A 850 17.82 26.98 -1.20
CA LYS A 850 18.00 27.69 0.06
C LYS A 850 18.22 26.59 1.12
N ILE A 851 19.47 26.24 1.40
CA ILE A 851 19.85 25.34 2.50
C ILE A 851 19.99 26.20 3.76
N ALA A 852 19.67 25.65 4.93
CA ALA A 852 19.90 26.33 6.20
C ALA A 852 21.39 26.68 6.37
N GLU A 853 21.67 27.81 7.03
CA GLU A 853 23.04 28.13 7.44
C GLU A 853 23.33 27.41 8.75
N TYR A 854 24.55 26.92 8.91
CA TYR A 854 24.96 26.17 10.08
C TYR A 854 25.89 27.05 10.89
N ASN A 855 25.47 27.37 12.11
CA ASN A 855 26.29 28.12 13.05
C ASN A 855 27.57 27.32 13.34
N GLN A 856 28.66 28.05 13.56
CA GLN A 856 29.91 27.48 14.05
C GLN A 856 29.78 27.19 15.55
N TRP A 857 30.35 26.07 15.96
CA TRP A 857 30.53 25.72 17.36
C TRP A 857 31.72 26.49 17.94
N GLN A 858 31.61 26.90 19.20
CA GLN A 858 32.70 27.48 19.97
C GLN A 858 32.63 27.04 21.44
N ILE A 859 33.68 27.33 22.21
CA ILE A 859 33.59 27.36 23.67
C ILE A 859 33.42 28.81 24.11
N LYS A 860 32.30 29.11 24.79
CA LYS A 860 32.01 30.39 25.41
C LYS A 860 31.80 30.19 26.90
N ASP A 861 32.51 30.96 27.73
CA ASP A 861 32.46 30.86 29.19
C ASP A 861 32.66 29.42 29.72
N GLY A 862 33.58 28.68 29.08
CA GLY A 862 33.89 27.30 29.42
C GLY A 862 32.82 26.26 29.04
N LYS A 863 31.83 26.64 28.23
CA LYS A 863 30.75 25.75 27.76
C LYS A 863 30.63 25.76 26.24
N LEU A 864 30.20 24.63 25.68
CA LEU A 864 29.89 24.52 24.26
C LEU A 864 28.71 25.43 23.86
N ASP A 865 28.91 26.24 22.83
CA ASP A 865 27.95 27.24 22.36
C ASP A 865 28.04 27.45 20.84
N PHE A 866 27.13 28.26 20.29
CA PHE A 866 27.07 28.63 18.87
C PHE A 866 27.65 30.04 18.60
N VAL A 867 28.15 30.24 17.39
CA VAL A 867 28.45 31.54 16.75
C VAL A 867 27.87 31.51 15.35
N LYS A 868 27.26 32.62 14.95
CA LYS A 868 26.69 32.78 13.61
C LYS A 868 27.75 32.72 12.51
#